data_AF-A0A239NVY7-F1
#
_entry.id   AF-A0A239NVY7-F1
#
_cell.length_a   1.000
_cell.length_b   1.000
_cell.length_c   1.000
_cell.angle_alpha   90.00
_cell.angle_beta   90.00
_cell.angle_gamma   90.00
#
_symmetry.space_group_name_H-M   'P 1'
#
loop_
_entity.id
_entity.type
_entity.pdbx_description
1 polymer ?
#
loop_
_entity_poly.entity_id
_entity_poly.type
_entity_poly.pdbx_seq_one_letter_code
_entity_poly.pdbx_strand_id
1 'polypeptide(L)'
;MAGSAVVAVSVGASTAQAATGPASEQGGKVKAAGRTSALNRAKAPTGKWLAGDTHVHDDHSSDGSGPRQTSHQTLPGNLPVGDQIAQGEKAGLDFMPLTDHRTYDQVWDPQWKSSELLLLPGEEANGSPHAIVLGNVDVIVDGANPPGSAAFRHVQQSVWDAHAQGAVWSQAHPDDGEYTPATGPNANASVQGADLAEVLNVSTGPDEQVEYAENRWNAGFRFGVAAASDCHFRELWDVDAPGTPTTHVFAAKRSVLGILDGFRGGRTTVAQNTAGPFLTIEADADGDGVFEAIGGDEVVVADRKLPKKATLRVKVKGGKGTTVHVYAAPGRSAGPIASYRPQRANETYDLPLVLKGTDHGWFRVEARSPGSPSGSDADPNLPDQLRGATSPIFVSVGAPAVPRPEIPLPAADTAGDKAELVTGDLGTFTGFSDVAVVGDVTHIVAEVHEDHASKVVYRRLDGKGRITKSVTLSGRSATARFPRIAAAAKDVWVVWQDEQGKEQPHRPVILLAHSANGGSSFKAPDKISKGKGRAVHPALALVGDGHPLVAWSDNSGGAFDVYAQIVGVDKAAVNISAAGKVTSPGVPGDARSPRYPASLFPAVAVHDGRHAVISWQDDRYDPDPLWTGHTPPAGQPAGGGTDPDNWQVLASVRKAPGRAWGNPVQVSKVGDRSDRHPGLTVDEDGTFVAIWESGALQSSGANLQLRAGRSTDGGLTWTAFENVGLDADAMSQRAKLGVDPDGTVRAVWYDSRSTDWRWKIFTATLDGAKGWSEATQVSHRGNNTWPALHRGVVVFTSDRGATRTQRDETQQIFRTKLV
;
A
#
# COMPACT_ATOMS: atom_id res chain seq x y z
N MET A 1 2.78 20.05 -68.47
CA MET A 1 1.94 21.22 -68.80
C MET A 1 1.57 21.88 -67.48
N ALA A 2 2.37 22.85 -67.06
CA ALA A 2 2.05 24.29 -67.04
C ALA A 2 1.06 24.64 -65.90
N GLY A 3 1.36 25.46 -64.89
CA GLY A 3 2.53 26.24 -64.54
C GLY A 3 2.16 27.31 -63.48
N SER A 4 3.09 27.57 -62.54
CA SER A 4 3.33 28.84 -61.81
C SER A 4 2.26 29.35 -60.81
N ALA A 5 2.58 29.98 -59.67
CA ALA A 5 3.73 30.82 -59.34
C ALA A 5 4.11 30.83 -57.84
N VAL A 6 5.37 31.21 -57.64
CA VAL A 6 6.15 31.40 -56.41
C VAL A 6 6.04 32.85 -55.92
N VAL A 7 6.03 33.10 -54.60
CA VAL A 7 6.76 34.23 -53.97
C VAL A 7 7.31 33.79 -52.61
N ALA A 8 8.61 34.00 -52.41
CA ALA A 8 9.36 33.79 -51.18
C ALA A 8 9.42 35.07 -50.34
N VAL A 9 9.52 34.98 -49.00
CA VAL A 9 10.33 35.90 -48.16
C VAL A 9 10.84 35.18 -46.91
N SER A 10 12.12 35.41 -46.63
CA SER A 10 12.97 34.97 -45.52
C SER A 10 12.80 35.78 -44.21
N VAL A 11 13.00 35.08 -43.09
CA VAL A 11 13.65 35.43 -41.80
C VAL A 11 13.50 36.86 -41.24
N GLY A 12 12.98 36.93 -40.01
CA GLY A 12 13.17 38.07 -39.10
C GLY A 12 12.84 37.70 -37.66
N ALA A 13 13.86 37.56 -36.82
CA ALA A 13 13.72 37.46 -35.36
C ALA A 13 13.28 38.83 -34.80
N SER A 14 12.34 38.83 -33.85
CA SER A 14 12.25 39.92 -32.88
C SER A 14 11.66 39.43 -31.56
N THR A 15 12.38 39.77 -30.51
CA THR A 15 12.02 39.68 -29.09
C THR A 15 10.97 40.74 -28.75
N ALA A 16 9.95 40.38 -27.95
CA ALA A 16 9.15 41.34 -27.18
C ALA A 16 8.67 40.64 -25.88
N GLN A 17 9.40 40.81 -24.77
CA GLN A 17 9.15 41.76 -23.70
C GLN A 17 7.91 41.44 -22.85
N ALA A 18 8.19 40.87 -21.67
CA ALA A 18 7.27 40.70 -20.56
C ALA A 18 6.85 42.07 -20.02
N ALA A 19 5.55 42.30 -19.95
CA ALA A 19 4.96 43.44 -19.27
C ALA A 19 4.74 43.08 -17.79
N THR A 20 5.53 43.71 -16.92
CA THR A 20 5.31 43.80 -15.49
C THR A 20 4.29 44.90 -15.21
N GLY A 21 3.30 44.60 -14.37
CA GLY A 21 2.33 45.56 -13.82
C GLY A 21 1.99 45.16 -12.38
N PRO A 22 1.90 46.12 -11.44
CA PRO A 22 2.33 45.92 -10.07
C PRO A 22 1.25 45.31 -9.16
N ALA A 23 1.70 44.46 -8.24
CA ALA A 23 0.92 43.98 -7.11
C ALA A 23 0.71 45.12 -6.10
N SER A 24 -0.54 45.43 -5.79
CA SER A 24 -0.90 46.27 -4.66
C SER A 24 -0.78 45.48 -3.36
N GLU A 25 0.19 45.86 -2.53
CA GLU A 25 0.30 45.45 -1.14
C GLU A 25 -0.92 45.93 -0.33
N GLN A 26 -1.68 44.99 0.22
CA GLN A 26 -2.39 45.21 1.48
C GLN A 26 -1.94 44.14 2.47
N GLY A 27 -0.98 44.52 3.30
CA GLY A 27 -0.40 43.70 4.34
C GLY A 27 -1.39 43.40 5.47
N GLY A 28 -2.01 42.23 5.41
CA GLY A 28 -2.52 41.55 6.60
C GLY A 28 -1.38 40.72 7.21
N LYS A 29 -0.71 41.27 8.24
CA LYS A 29 0.29 40.55 9.03
C LYS A 29 -0.38 39.36 9.74
N VAL A 30 -0.35 38.18 9.14
CA VAL A 30 -0.49 36.93 9.88
C VAL A 30 0.80 36.76 10.67
N LYS A 31 0.71 36.99 11.99
CA LYS A 31 1.80 36.69 12.91
C LYS A 31 2.13 35.20 12.80
N ALA A 32 3.27 34.90 12.20
CA ALA A 32 3.96 33.64 12.47
C ALA A 32 4.09 33.53 13.99
N ALA A 33 3.48 32.50 14.57
CA ALA A 33 3.69 32.16 15.96
C ALA A 33 5.17 31.78 16.11
N GLY A 34 5.98 32.77 16.48
CA GLY A 34 7.36 32.56 16.88
C GLY A 34 7.37 31.65 18.09
N ARG A 35 7.63 30.36 17.85
CA ARG A 35 8.21 29.50 18.88
C ARG A 35 9.61 30.05 19.13
N THR A 36 9.76 30.84 20.19
CA THR A 36 11.03 30.91 20.91
C THR A 36 11.25 29.55 21.55
N SER A 37 11.69 28.55 20.75
CA SER A 37 12.16 27.29 21.28
C SER A 37 13.58 27.49 21.76
N ALA A 38 13.83 27.25 23.05
CA ALA A 38 15.14 26.77 23.46
C ALA A 38 15.58 25.70 22.45
N LEU A 39 16.80 25.84 21.90
CA LEU A 39 17.38 24.88 20.97
C LEU A 39 17.37 23.50 21.63
N ASN A 40 16.33 22.71 21.40
CA ASN A 40 16.40 21.27 21.58
C ASN A 40 17.43 20.81 20.55
N ARG A 41 18.67 20.59 21.01
CA ARG A 41 19.65 19.87 20.20
C ARG A 41 19.00 18.57 19.75
N ALA A 42 19.03 18.32 18.45
CA ALA A 42 18.52 17.06 17.91
C ALA A 42 19.26 15.90 18.59
N LYS A 43 18.54 14.78 18.79
CA LYS A 43 19.08 13.60 19.48
C LYS A 43 19.39 12.54 18.45
N ALA A 44 20.39 11.70 18.76
CA ALA A 44 20.64 10.49 17.98
C ALA A 44 19.37 9.62 17.85
N PRO A 45 19.14 8.98 16.69
CA PRO A 45 17.98 8.11 16.49
C PRO A 45 17.95 6.98 17.51
N THR A 46 16.75 6.70 18.04
CA THR A 46 16.52 5.60 18.99
C THR A 46 15.68 4.51 18.35
N GLY A 47 16.11 3.27 18.43
CA GLY A 47 15.46 2.14 17.80
C GLY A 47 16.34 0.91 17.82
N LYS A 48 16.03 -0.06 16.97
CA LYS A 48 16.80 -1.29 16.79
C LYS A 48 16.80 -1.73 15.35
N TRP A 49 17.87 -2.41 14.97
CA TRP A 49 17.97 -3.12 13.71
C TRP A 49 17.24 -4.45 13.83
N LEU A 50 16.27 -4.67 12.94
CA LEU A 50 15.52 -5.92 12.79
C LEU A 50 15.98 -6.58 11.50
N ALA A 51 16.29 -7.86 11.54
CA ALA A 51 16.72 -8.62 10.38
C ALA A 51 15.51 -9.28 9.70
N GLY A 52 15.43 -9.26 8.38
CA GLY A 52 14.36 -9.90 7.66
C GLY A 52 14.66 -10.06 6.18
N ASP A 53 13.66 -10.54 5.47
CA ASP A 53 13.63 -10.56 4.02
C ASP A 53 12.56 -9.58 3.52
N THR A 54 12.69 -9.13 2.28
CA THR A 54 11.68 -8.30 1.61
C THR A 54 11.03 -9.00 0.44
N HIS A 55 11.60 -10.09 -0.08
CA HIS A 55 11.16 -10.71 -1.33
C HIS A 55 11.25 -12.23 -1.20
N VAL A 56 10.10 -12.89 -1.02
CA VAL A 56 9.99 -14.33 -0.75
C VAL A 56 8.73 -14.86 -1.41
N HIS A 57 8.86 -15.96 -2.16
CA HIS A 57 7.76 -16.57 -2.91
C HIS A 57 7.30 -17.89 -2.30
N ASP A 58 6.06 -18.27 -2.58
CA ASP A 58 5.52 -19.60 -2.31
C ASP A 58 4.59 -20.06 -3.45
N ASP A 59 3.91 -21.19 -3.28
CA ASP A 59 3.06 -21.74 -4.33
C ASP A 59 1.84 -20.88 -4.75
N HIS A 60 1.61 -19.71 -4.14
CA HIS A 60 0.63 -18.72 -4.59
C HIS A 60 1.00 -18.09 -5.93
N SER A 61 2.29 -17.90 -6.23
CA SER A 61 2.77 -17.52 -7.57
C SER A 61 2.99 -18.76 -8.43
N SER A 62 3.05 -18.58 -9.76
CA SER A 62 3.21 -19.70 -10.68
C SER A 62 4.57 -20.41 -10.54
N ASP A 63 5.58 -19.67 -10.14
CA ASP A 63 6.98 -20.07 -10.11
C ASP A 63 7.53 -20.23 -8.70
N GLY A 64 6.75 -20.01 -7.65
CA GLY A 64 7.18 -20.21 -6.27
C GLY A 64 7.36 -21.66 -5.83
N SER A 65 7.54 -22.60 -6.77
CA SER A 65 8.16 -23.90 -6.48
C SER A 65 8.81 -24.55 -7.72
N GLY A 66 9.86 -25.34 -7.48
CA GLY A 66 10.67 -25.95 -8.54
C GLY A 66 9.86 -26.87 -9.47
N PRO A 67 9.03 -27.79 -8.93
CA PRO A 67 8.17 -28.63 -9.77
C PRO A 67 7.24 -27.82 -10.68
N ARG A 68 6.68 -26.69 -10.21
CA ARG A 68 5.72 -25.90 -10.98
C ARG A 68 6.39 -25.04 -12.03
N GLN A 69 7.49 -24.37 -11.68
CA GLN A 69 8.25 -23.57 -12.63
C GLN A 69 8.77 -24.44 -13.80
N THR A 70 9.40 -25.58 -13.49
CA THR A 70 9.98 -26.48 -14.51
C THR A 70 8.96 -27.21 -15.37
N SER A 71 7.73 -27.37 -14.87
CA SER A 71 6.66 -28.08 -15.57
C SER A 71 5.62 -27.16 -16.20
N HIS A 72 5.82 -25.84 -16.14
CA HIS A 72 4.84 -24.85 -16.54
C HIS A 72 3.46 -25.12 -15.92
N GLN A 73 3.42 -25.20 -14.59
CA GLN A 73 2.20 -25.39 -13.78
C GLN A 73 1.58 -26.79 -13.80
N THR A 74 2.14 -27.75 -14.54
CA THR A 74 1.49 -29.07 -14.70
C THR A 74 1.73 -30.05 -13.55
N LEU A 75 2.75 -29.82 -12.72
CA LEU A 75 3.05 -30.64 -11.54
C LEU A 75 2.55 -30.00 -10.23
N PRO A 76 2.31 -30.80 -9.17
CA PRO A 76 1.97 -30.29 -7.84
C PRO A 76 2.98 -29.28 -7.28
N GLY A 77 2.49 -28.34 -6.47
CA GLY A 77 3.34 -27.46 -5.67
C GLY A 77 3.95 -28.19 -4.48
N ASN A 78 5.10 -27.72 -4.00
CA ASN A 78 5.77 -28.31 -2.83
C ASN A 78 6.26 -27.29 -1.78
N LEU A 79 5.94 -26.01 -1.96
CA LEU A 79 6.35 -24.90 -1.10
C LEU A 79 5.10 -24.17 -0.56
N PRO A 80 4.46 -24.72 0.49
CA PRO A 80 3.32 -24.06 1.12
C PRO A 80 3.75 -22.86 1.97
N VAL A 81 2.86 -21.89 2.16
CA VAL A 81 3.01 -20.71 3.04
C VAL A 81 3.67 -21.05 4.39
N GLY A 82 3.20 -22.12 5.04
CA GLY A 82 3.70 -22.53 6.35
C GLY A 82 5.16 -22.96 6.36
N ASP A 83 5.66 -23.54 5.27
CA ASP A 83 7.05 -24.02 5.16
C ASP A 83 8.01 -22.83 4.99
N GLN A 84 7.65 -21.82 4.17
CA GLN A 84 8.45 -20.61 4.04
C GLN A 84 8.52 -19.83 5.35
N ILE A 85 7.38 -19.66 6.05
CA ILE A 85 7.34 -19.02 7.36
C ILE A 85 8.23 -19.77 8.37
N ALA A 86 8.12 -21.10 8.43
CA ALA A 86 8.95 -21.91 9.33
C ALA A 86 10.45 -21.82 8.98
N GLN A 87 10.80 -21.71 7.70
CA GLN A 87 12.18 -21.51 7.28
C GLN A 87 12.69 -20.11 7.69
N GLY A 88 11.87 -19.06 7.58
CA GLY A 88 12.18 -17.73 8.10
C GLY A 88 12.39 -17.71 9.63
N GLU A 89 11.56 -18.45 10.38
CA GLU A 89 11.73 -18.65 11.83
C GLU A 89 13.06 -19.35 12.13
N LYS A 90 13.38 -20.43 11.40
CA LYS A 90 14.64 -21.17 11.54
C LYS A 90 15.87 -20.32 11.18
N ALA A 91 15.75 -19.39 10.23
CA ALA A 91 16.80 -18.45 9.86
C ALA A 91 16.99 -17.33 10.92
N GLY A 92 16.08 -17.22 11.90
CA GLY A 92 16.14 -16.25 12.98
C GLY A 92 15.75 -14.84 12.55
N LEU A 93 14.86 -14.72 11.56
CA LEU A 93 14.35 -13.43 11.10
C LEU A 93 13.45 -12.78 12.16
N ASP A 94 13.35 -11.45 12.14
CA ASP A 94 12.41 -10.66 12.92
C ASP A 94 11.09 -10.44 12.18
N PHE A 95 11.15 -10.37 10.84
CA PHE A 95 10.02 -10.10 9.97
C PHE A 95 10.20 -10.79 8.62
N MET A 96 9.08 -11.04 7.96
CA MET A 96 9.07 -11.62 6.61
C MET A 96 7.72 -11.30 5.93
N PRO A 97 7.73 -10.73 4.71
CA PRO A 97 6.58 -10.75 3.82
C PRO A 97 6.53 -12.06 3.04
N LEU A 98 5.42 -12.27 2.33
CA LEU A 98 5.35 -13.17 1.18
C LEU A 98 4.90 -12.30 0.01
N THR A 99 5.66 -12.31 -1.07
CA THR A 99 5.58 -11.35 -2.18
C THR A 99 5.40 -12.07 -3.50
N ASP A 100 4.43 -12.96 -3.55
CA ASP A 100 4.10 -13.72 -4.75
C ASP A 100 3.71 -12.82 -5.93
N HIS A 101 4.07 -13.26 -7.13
CA HIS A 101 3.78 -12.55 -8.38
C HIS A 101 2.30 -12.17 -8.54
N ARG A 102 2.04 -10.86 -8.52
CA ARG A 102 0.77 -10.19 -8.85
C ARG A 102 -0.43 -10.73 -8.07
N THR A 103 -0.18 -11.23 -6.86
CA THR A 103 -1.23 -11.71 -5.96
C THR A 103 -0.99 -11.27 -4.52
N TYR A 104 -2.11 -11.06 -3.84
CA TYR A 104 -2.19 -10.73 -2.42
C TYR A 104 -2.83 -11.89 -1.63
N ASP A 105 -3.27 -12.95 -2.29
CA ASP A 105 -4.14 -13.98 -1.72
C ASP A 105 -3.45 -14.88 -0.69
N GLN A 106 -2.11 -14.93 -0.69
CA GLN A 106 -1.30 -15.62 0.32
C GLN A 106 -1.58 -15.14 1.75
N VAL A 107 -2.00 -13.89 1.91
CA VAL A 107 -2.40 -13.38 3.24
C VAL A 107 -3.70 -13.99 3.74
N TRP A 108 -4.52 -14.60 2.88
CA TRP A 108 -5.79 -15.24 3.24
C TRP A 108 -5.63 -16.72 3.57
N ASP A 109 -4.47 -17.32 3.28
CA ASP A 109 -4.19 -18.70 3.60
C ASP A 109 -4.23 -18.95 5.13
N PRO A 110 -4.85 -20.05 5.62
CA PRO A 110 -4.88 -20.39 7.06
C PRO A 110 -3.51 -20.70 7.70
N GLN A 111 -2.47 -20.91 6.90
CA GLN A 111 -1.08 -21.09 7.30
C GLN A 111 -0.34 -19.77 7.45
N TRP A 112 -0.87 -18.64 6.96
CA TRP A 112 -0.30 -17.32 7.17
C TRP A 112 -0.40 -16.91 8.65
N LYS A 113 0.54 -17.40 9.47
CA LYS A 113 0.62 -17.15 10.91
C LYS A 113 2.02 -17.47 11.41
N SER A 114 2.50 -16.64 12.33
CA SER A 114 3.72 -16.91 13.10
C SER A 114 3.57 -16.32 14.49
N SER A 115 4.16 -16.95 15.49
CA SER A 115 4.32 -16.36 16.84
C SER A 115 5.70 -15.74 17.06
N GLU A 116 6.61 -15.86 16.08
CA GLU A 116 8.02 -15.46 16.18
C GLU A 116 8.35 -14.31 15.22
N LEU A 117 7.88 -14.39 13.96
CA LEU A 117 8.03 -13.39 12.90
C LEU A 117 6.92 -12.34 12.95
N LEU A 118 7.27 -11.09 12.68
CA LEU A 118 6.31 -10.08 12.26
C LEU A 118 6.01 -10.33 10.79
N LEU A 119 4.87 -10.94 10.50
CA LEU A 119 4.44 -11.14 9.13
C LEU A 119 3.94 -9.81 8.56
N LEU A 120 4.47 -9.44 7.40
CA LEU A 120 3.97 -8.29 6.63
C LEU A 120 3.14 -8.84 5.46
N PRO A 121 1.98 -8.25 5.15
CA PRO A 121 1.41 -8.40 3.82
C PRO A 121 2.44 -7.94 2.78
N GLY A 122 2.47 -8.61 1.63
CA GLY A 122 3.35 -8.24 0.53
C GLY A 122 2.77 -8.69 -0.81
N GLU A 123 3.39 -8.22 -1.89
CA GLU A 123 3.07 -8.58 -3.28
C GLU A 123 4.29 -8.24 -4.14
N GLU A 124 4.62 -9.07 -5.12
CA GLU A 124 5.44 -8.63 -6.25
C GLU A 124 4.51 -8.13 -7.37
N ALA A 125 4.32 -6.82 -7.37
CA ALA A 125 3.34 -6.13 -8.18
C ALA A 125 3.83 -5.89 -9.61
N ASN A 126 2.86 -5.61 -10.49
CA ASN A 126 2.99 -5.31 -11.92
C ASN A 126 3.46 -6.49 -12.80
N GLY A 127 3.22 -6.35 -14.10
CA GLY A 127 3.70 -7.31 -15.12
C GLY A 127 5.17 -7.12 -15.49
N SER A 128 5.55 -5.88 -15.83
CA SER A 128 6.93 -5.45 -16.05
C SER A 128 6.97 -3.91 -16.06
N PRO A 129 7.94 -3.28 -15.39
CA PRO A 129 8.89 -3.90 -14.47
C PRO A 129 8.19 -4.40 -13.19
N HIS A 130 8.77 -5.43 -12.56
CA HIS A 130 8.31 -5.92 -11.26
C HIS A 130 8.69 -4.95 -10.15
N ALA A 131 7.91 -4.96 -9.09
CA ALA A 131 8.20 -4.19 -7.89
C ALA A 131 7.66 -4.89 -6.65
N ILE A 132 8.36 -4.71 -5.54
CA ILE A 132 7.97 -5.27 -4.26
C ILE A 132 7.16 -4.26 -3.47
N VAL A 133 5.99 -4.68 -3.03
CA VAL A 133 5.10 -3.88 -2.18
C VAL A 133 5.07 -4.51 -0.81
N LEU A 134 5.30 -3.72 0.24
CA LEU A 134 5.33 -4.20 1.63
C LEU A 134 4.30 -3.47 2.48
N GLY A 135 3.48 -4.24 3.21
CA GLY A 135 2.47 -3.71 4.11
C GLY A 135 1.23 -3.13 3.42
N ASN A 136 1.01 -3.47 2.15
CA ASN A 136 -0.25 -3.19 1.46
C ASN A 136 -1.43 -3.83 2.20
N VAL A 137 -2.59 -3.22 2.07
CA VAL A 137 -3.83 -3.68 2.72
C VAL A 137 -4.69 -4.51 1.77
N ASP A 138 -4.28 -4.53 0.50
CA ASP A 138 -4.92 -5.20 -0.62
C ASP A 138 -3.96 -5.21 -1.83
N VAL A 139 -4.37 -5.88 -2.90
CA VAL A 139 -3.65 -5.92 -4.18
C VAL A 139 -3.37 -4.53 -4.75
N ILE A 140 -2.20 -4.34 -5.37
CA ILE A 140 -1.88 -3.17 -6.18
C ILE A 140 -2.32 -3.41 -7.62
N VAL A 141 -3.17 -2.52 -8.14
CA VAL A 141 -3.72 -2.70 -9.49
C VAL A 141 -2.77 -2.17 -10.55
N ASP A 142 -2.41 -3.04 -11.48
CA ASP A 142 -1.60 -2.71 -12.66
C ASP A 142 -2.45 -2.62 -13.94
N GLY A 143 -2.78 -1.38 -14.33
CA GLY A 143 -3.65 -1.08 -15.47
C GLY A 143 -2.94 -1.04 -16.82
N ALA A 144 -3.74 -1.01 -17.89
CA ALA A 144 -3.23 -0.78 -19.22
C ALA A 144 -2.81 0.69 -19.40
N ASN A 145 -1.65 0.93 -20.01
CA ASN A 145 -1.27 2.27 -20.42
C ASN A 145 -2.11 2.75 -21.62
N PRO A 146 -2.73 3.94 -21.56
CA PRO A 146 -3.43 4.49 -22.70
C PRO A 146 -2.48 4.77 -23.87
N PRO A 147 -2.93 4.61 -25.12
CA PRO A 147 -2.10 4.83 -26.30
C PRO A 147 -1.37 6.18 -26.28
N GLY A 148 -0.05 6.15 -26.47
CA GLY A 148 0.80 7.35 -26.48
C GLY A 148 1.20 7.88 -25.10
N SER A 149 0.81 7.22 -24.00
CA SER A 149 1.31 7.54 -22.65
C SER A 149 2.78 7.13 -22.49
N ALA A 150 3.46 7.73 -21.51
CA ALA A 150 4.78 7.26 -21.10
C ALA A 150 4.68 5.82 -20.57
N ALA A 151 5.69 4.99 -20.88
CA ALA A 151 5.69 3.56 -20.54
C ALA A 151 5.53 3.30 -19.04
N PHE A 152 6.01 4.20 -18.18
CA PHE A 152 5.97 4.05 -16.72
C PHE A 152 4.71 4.62 -16.06
N ARG A 153 3.73 5.14 -16.82
CA ARG A 153 2.52 5.77 -16.24
C ARG A 153 1.79 4.82 -15.30
N HIS A 154 1.52 3.59 -15.71
CA HIS A 154 0.90 2.57 -14.87
C HIS A 154 1.72 2.31 -13.59
N VAL A 155 3.04 2.12 -13.68
CA VAL A 155 3.91 1.97 -12.51
C VAL A 155 3.81 3.16 -11.56
N GLN A 156 3.79 4.40 -12.08
CA GLN A 156 3.62 5.59 -11.25
C GLN A 156 2.27 5.62 -10.54
N GLN A 157 1.20 5.12 -11.18
CA GLN A 157 -0.11 4.98 -10.57
C GLN A 157 -0.12 3.91 -9.48
N SER A 158 0.62 2.81 -9.67
CA SER A 158 0.86 1.77 -8.65
C SER A 158 1.60 2.31 -7.43
N VAL A 159 2.65 3.14 -7.61
CA VAL A 159 3.35 3.81 -6.49
C VAL A 159 2.38 4.68 -5.68
N TRP A 160 1.55 5.48 -6.35
CA TRP A 160 0.57 6.33 -5.69
C TRP A 160 -0.54 5.53 -4.97
N ASP A 161 -0.94 4.38 -5.52
CA ASP A 161 -1.91 3.50 -4.87
C ASP A 161 -1.29 2.81 -3.65
N ALA A 162 -0.07 2.29 -3.75
CA ALA A 162 0.68 1.70 -2.64
C ALA A 162 0.82 2.70 -1.47
N HIS A 163 1.22 3.94 -1.75
CA HIS A 163 1.30 4.98 -0.72
C HIS A 163 -0.07 5.38 -0.15
N ALA A 164 -1.13 5.36 -0.96
CA ALA A 164 -2.50 5.58 -0.48
C ALA A 164 -2.99 4.45 0.44
N GLN A 165 -2.40 3.26 0.35
CA GLN A 165 -2.61 2.15 1.29
C GLN A 165 -1.74 2.25 2.56
N GLY A 166 -0.79 3.18 2.59
CA GLY A 166 0.25 3.25 3.61
C GLY A 166 1.31 2.16 3.46
N ALA A 167 1.44 1.57 2.27
CA ALA A 167 2.45 0.57 1.95
C ALA A 167 3.80 1.22 1.59
N VAL A 168 4.81 0.39 1.43
CA VAL A 168 6.15 0.73 0.93
C VAL A 168 6.26 0.24 -0.51
N TRP A 169 6.85 1.05 -1.38
CA TRP A 169 7.21 0.65 -2.75
C TRP A 169 8.72 0.42 -2.86
N SER A 170 9.12 -0.78 -3.26
CA SER A 170 10.52 -1.15 -3.48
C SER A 170 10.73 -1.58 -4.92
N GLN A 171 11.73 -1.02 -5.58
CA GLN A 171 12.12 -1.46 -6.92
C GLN A 171 12.76 -2.85 -6.84
N ALA A 172 12.12 -3.85 -7.45
CA ALA A 172 12.69 -5.21 -7.58
C ALA A 172 13.81 -5.16 -8.62
N HIS A 173 14.92 -5.86 -8.35
CA HIS A 173 16.08 -6.06 -9.24
C HIS A 173 16.11 -5.15 -10.49
N PRO A 174 16.45 -3.85 -10.34
CA PRO A 174 16.26 -2.82 -11.38
C PRO A 174 17.09 -3.00 -12.66
N ASP A 175 17.99 -3.97 -12.65
CA ASP A 175 18.71 -4.47 -13.83
C ASP A 175 17.80 -5.24 -14.81
N ASP A 176 16.58 -5.59 -14.41
CA ASP A 176 15.54 -6.23 -15.24
C ASP A 176 14.29 -5.36 -15.44
N GLY A 177 14.47 -4.17 -16.04
CA GLY A 177 13.32 -3.36 -16.47
C GLY A 177 13.55 -1.85 -16.46
N GLU A 178 14.49 -1.36 -15.67
CA GLU A 178 14.78 0.06 -15.51
C GLU A 178 16.15 0.48 -16.04
N TYR A 179 17.14 -0.42 -15.98
CA TYR A 179 18.54 -0.06 -16.18
C TYR A 179 19.33 -1.18 -16.86
N THR A 180 20.26 -0.77 -17.73
CA THR A 180 21.38 -1.64 -18.10
C THR A 180 22.67 -0.82 -18.10
N PRO A 181 23.85 -1.43 -17.84
CA PRO A 181 25.12 -0.73 -17.96
C PRO A 181 25.38 -0.12 -19.34
N ALA A 182 24.88 -0.77 -20.39
CA ALA A 182 25.11 -0.35 -21.78
C ALA A 182 24.30 0.91 -22.16
N THR A 183 23.07 1.03 -21.67
CA THR A 183 22.15 2.12 -22.06
C THR A 183 21.88 3.13 -20.96
N GLY A 184 22.23 2.80 -19.72
CA GLY A 184 21.82 3.55 -18.54
C GLY A 184 20.32 3.42 -18.24
N PRO A 185 19.75 4.34 -17.43
CA PRO A 185 18.33 4.33 -17.08
C PRO A 185 17.43 4.52 -18.31
N ASN A 186 16.36 3.73 -18.40
CA ASN A 186 15.35 3.86 -19.44
C ASN A 186 14.12 4.67 -18.96
N ALA A 187 13.00 4.63 -19.69
CA ALA A 187 11.78 5.36 -19.33
C ALA A 187 11.18 4.92 -17.97
N ASN A 188 11.28 3.65 -17.59
CA ASN A 188 10.77 3.12 -16.33
C ASN A 188 11.54 3.67 -15.12
N ALA A 189 12.83 3.97 -15.29
CA ALA A 189 13.62 4.63 -14.25
C ALA A 189 13.12 6.05 -13.88
N SER A 190 12.20 6.64 -14.65
CA SER A 190 11.59 7.95 -14.36
C SER A 190 10.54 7.94 -13.24
N VAL A 191 10.13 6.76 -12.76
CA VAL A 191 9.21 6.61 -11.63
C VAL A 191 9.71 7.37 -10.41
N GLN A 192 8.82 8.12 -9.77
CA GLN A 192 9.11 8.89 -8.56
C GLN A 192 8.33 8.34 -7.37
N GLY A 193 8.94 8.39 -6.19
CA GLY A 193 8.32 8.00 -4.93
C GLY A 193 8.72 6.60 -4.43
N ALA A 194 9.64 5.90 -5.08
CA ALA A 194 10.19 4.65 -4.52
C ALA A 194 10.81 4.90 -3.13
N ASP A 195 10.55 3.98 -2.19
CA ASP A 195 11.07 4.03 -0.83
C ASP A 195 12.39 3.28 -0.70
N LEU A 196 12.51 2.18 -1.44
CA LEU A 196 13.64 1.25 -1.50
C LEU A 196 13.96 0.84 -2.95
N ALA A 197 15.16 0.31 -3.16
CA ALA A 197 15.54 -0.46 -4.34
C ALA A 197 16.42 -1.63 -3.93
N GLU A 198 16.22 -2.80 -4.53
CA GLU A 198 17.12 -3.93 -4.37
C GLU A 198 18.51 -3.59 -4.89
N VAL A 199 19.54 -3.93 -4.10
CA VAL A 199 20.96 -3.77 -4.49
C VAL A 199 21.80 -5.03 -4.19
N LEU A 200 21.15 -6.05 -3.65
CA LEU A 200 21.74 -7.33 -3.33
C LEU A 200 20.64 -8.38 -3.38
N ASN A 201 20.54 -9.06 -4.51
CA ASN A 201 19.59 -10.13 -4.78
C ASN A 201 20.39 -11.33 -5.32
N VAL A 202 20.09 -12.53 -4.84
CA VAL A 202 20.82 -13.75 -5.23
C VAL A 202 20.53 -14.16 -6.69
N SER A 203 19.38 -13.75 -7.23
CA SER A 203 18.89 -14.15 -8.55
C SER A 203 19.39 -13.29 -9.70
N THR A 204 20.04 -12.14 -9.43
CA THR A 204 20.38 -11.11 -10.44
C THR A 204 21.74 -10.47 -10.16
N GLY A 205 22.11 -9.39 -10.86
CA GLY A 205 23.43 -8.75 -10.78
C GLY A 205 23.52 -7.60 -9.76
N PRO A 206 24.15 -7.78 -8.57
CA PRO A 206 24.18 -6.72 -7.55
C PRO A 206 24.98 -5.49 -7.98
N ASP A 207 25.94 -5.65 -8.90
CA ASP A 207 26.75 -4.54 -9.37
C ASP A 207 25.95 -3.62 -10.29
N GLU A 208 25.14 -4.15 -11.21
CA GLU A 208 24.22 -3.34 -12.02
C GLU A 208 23.20 -2.59 -11.16
N GLN A 209 22.65 -3.25 -10.13
CA GLN A 209 21.68 -2.64 -9.22
C GLN A 209 22.26 -1.49 -8.40
N VAL A 210 23.50 -1.66 -7.90
CA VAL A 210 24.22 -0.57 -7.22
C VAL A 210 24.48 0.59 -8.19
N GLU A 211 24.82 0.32 -9.45
CA GLU A 211 24.98 1.40 -10.45
C GLU A 211 23.68 2.17 -10.71
N TYR A 212 22.55 1.46 -10.84
CA TYR A 212 21.23 2.09 -10.92
C TYR A 212 20.99 3.00 -9.70
N ALA A 213 21.19 2.48 -8.49
CA ALA A 213 20.96 3.23 -7.27
C ALA A 213 21.82 4.51 -7.20
N GLU A 214 23.12 4.39 -7.47
CA GLU A 214 24.05 5.54 -7.50
C GLU A 214 23.64 6.56 -8.58
N ASN A 215 23.24 6.10 -9.76
CA ASN A 215 22.75 6.95 -10.84
C ASN A 215 21.51 7.75 -10.39
N ARG A 216 20.49 7.09 -9.83
CA ARG A 216 19.28 7.78 -9.37
C ARG A 216 19.58 8.73 -8.20
N TRP A 217 20.42 8.34 -7.25
CA TRP A 217 20.81 9.23 -6.15
C TRP A 217 21.52 10.50 -6.63
N ASN A 218 22.38 10.38 -7.65
CA ASN A 218 23.01 11.53 -8.35
C ASN A 218 21.98 12.43 -9.06
N ALA A 219 20.88 11.85 -9.53
CA ALA A 219 19.75 12.57 -10.12
C ALA A 219 18.78 13.17 -9.07
N GLY A 220 19.02 12.98 -7.77
CA GLY A 220 18.22 13.58 -6.69
C GLY A 220 17.12 12.68 -6.13
N PHE A 221 17.05 11.41 -6.55
CA PHE A 221 16.12 10.42 -5.99
C PHE A 221 16.54 10.04 -4.57
N ARG A 222 15.57 9.74 -3.71
CA ARG A 222 15.78 9.47 -2.28
C ARG A 222 15.04 8.19 -1.88
N PHE A 223 15.73 7.07 -1.99
CA PHE A 223 15.31 5.76 -1.54
C PHE A 223 16.45 5.06 -0.79
N GLY A 224 16.11 4.10 0.07
CA GLY A 224 17.07 3.22 0.73
C GLY A 224 17.39 1.98 -0.08
N VAL A 225 18.21 1.08 0.45
CA VAL A 225 18.57 -0.17 -0.21
C VAL A 225 17.83 -1.36 0.40
N ALA A 226 17.51 -2.36 -0.41
CA ALA A 226 16.96 -3.64 0.02
C ALA A 226 17.85 -4.80 -0.45
N ALA A 227 17.80 -5.88 0.31
CA ALA A 227 18.28 -7.19 -0.07
C ALA A 227 17.13 -8.18 -0.02
N ALA A 228 17.12 -9.06 -0.99
CA ALA A 228 16.05 -9.98 -1.28
C ALA A 228 16.64 -11.37 -1.50
N SER A 229 16.13 -12.39 -0.80
CA SER A 229 16.45 -13.77 -1.19
C SER A 229 15.83 -14.12 -2.52
N ASP A 230 14.66 -13.56 -2.85
CA ASP A 230 13.91 -13.97 -4.02
C ASP A 230 13.71 -15.51 -4.03
N CYS A 231 13.50 -16.05 -2.83
CA CYS A 231 13.54 -17.49 -2.59
C CYS A 231 12.25 -18.15 -3.11
N HIS A 232 12.39 -18.93 -4.18
CA HIS A 232 11.31 -19.71 -4.80
C HIS A 232 11.37 -21.20 -4.45
N PHE A 233 12.56 -21.76 -4.14
CA PHE A 233 12.76 -23.21 -4.10
C PHE A 233 13.31 -23.68 -2.77
N ARG A 234 12.50 -24.48 -2.06
CA ARG A 234 12.96 -25.20 -0.87
C ARG A 234 14.16 -26.11 -1.13
N GLU A 235 14.32 -26.60 -2.35
CA GLU A 235 15.46 -27.42 -2.77
C GLU A 235 16.78 -26.64 -2.70
N LEU A 236 16.73 -25.31 -2.74
CA LEU A 236 17.89 -24.44 -2.74
C LEU A 236 18.18 -23.80 -1.38
N TRP A 237 17.40 -24.09 -0.32
CA TRP A 237 17.53 -23.45 1.00
C TRP A 237 18.91 -23.55 1.66
N ASP A 238 19.79 -24.45 1.22
CA ASP A 238 21.17 -24.50 1.72
C ASP A 238 22.03 -23.32 1.22
N VAL A 239 21.61 -22.66 0.14
CA VAL A 239 22.34 -21.55 -0.52
C VAL A 239 21.48 -20.32 -0.83
N ASP A 240 20.15 -20.49 -0.90
CA ASP A 240 19.14 -19.49 -1.23
C ASP A 240 17.86 -19.77 -0.41
N ALA A 241 17.85 -19.24 0.81
CA ALA A 241 16.73 -19.36 1.75
C ALA A 241 16.27 -17.97 2.17
N PRO A 242 15.03 -17.85 2.71
CA PRO A 242 14.57 -16.61 3.32
C PRO A 242 15.64 -16.00 4.24
N GLY A 243 16.01 -14.75 3.97
CA GLY A 243 17.07 -14.02 4.65
C GLY A 243 18.48 -14.23 4.09
N THR A 244 18.66 -14.85 2.93
CA THR A 244 19.96 -15.01 2.26
C THR A 244 19.88 -14.48 0.83
N PRO A 245 20.13 -13.18 0.59
CA PRO A 245 20.60 -12.13 1.52
C PRO A 245 19.54 -11.54 2.47
N THR A 246 19.99 -10.81 3.50
CA THR A 246 19.15 -10.21 4.55
C THR A 246 19.07 -8.69 4.42
N THR A 247 17.86 -8.14 4.52
CA THR A 247 17.63 -6.73 4.82
C THR A 247 17.55 -6.50 6.33
N HIS A 248 18.36 -5.59 6.84
CA HIS A 248 18.19 -5.06 8.19
C HIS A 248 17.54 -3.68 8.14
N VAL A 249 16.46 -3.49 8.90
CA VAL A 249 15.74 -2.21 9.00
C VAL A 249 15.84 -1.63 10.40
N PHE A 250 16.12 -0.33 10.49
CA PHE A 250 16.12 0.38 11.75
C PHE A 250 14.70 0.83 12.10
N ALA A 251 14.09 0.17 13.07
CA ALA A 251 12.75 0.44 13.54
C ALA A 251 12.76 1.06 14.93
N ALA A 252 12.02 2.16 15.12
CA ALA A 252 11.86 2.78 16.44
C ALA A 252 11.14 1.84 17.43
N LYS A 253 10.25 0.99 16.93
CA LYS A 253 9.56 -0.08 17.66
C LYS A 253 9.55 -1.36 16.81
N ARG A 254 9.65 -2.53 17.45
CA ARG A 254 9.38 -3.81 16.76
C ARG A 254 7.88 -4.00 16.69
N SER A 255 7.36 -3.61 15.55
CA SER A 255 5.95 -3.63 15.13
C SER A 255 5.93 -3.54 13.62
N VAL A 256 4.85 -3.96 12.96
CA VAL A 256 4.73 -3.86 11.50
C VAL A 256 4.88 -2.41 11.06
N LEU A 257 4.16 -1.48 11.69
CA LEU A 257 4.25 -0.06 11.36
C LEU A 257 5.66 0.51 11.56
N GLY A 258 6.34 0.15 12.66
CA GLY A 258 7.73 0.59 12.90
C GLY A 258 8.73 0.08 11.86
N ILE A 259 8.50 -1.10 11.26
CA ILE A 259 9.29 -1.62 10.13
C ILE A 259 9.00 -0.81 8.87
N LEU A 260 7.71 -0.60 8.55
CA LEU A 260 7.31 0.18 7.36
C LEU A 260 7.82 1.62 7.42
N ASP A 261 7.76 2.28 8.58
CA ASP A 261 8.35 3.63 8.78
C ASP A 261 9.88 3.62 8.54
N GLY A 262 10.56 2.55 8.96
CA GLY A 262 11.98 2.34 8.69
C GLY A 262 12.27 2.23 7.20
N PHE A 263 11.44 1.49 6.46
CA PHE A 263 11.54 1.35 5.00
C PHE A 263 11.22 2.63 4.23
N ARG A 264 10.16 3.37 4.59
CA ARG A 264 9.84 4.67 3.98
C ARG A 264 10.92 5.72 4.20
N GLY A 265 11.61 5.66 5.34
CA GLY A 265 12.82 6.44 5.61
C GLY A 265 14.08 5.91 4.91
N GLY A 266 14.02 4.73 4.30
CA GLY A 266 15.16 4.04 3.70
C GLY A 266 16.24 3.65 4.71
N ARG A 267 15.86 3.50 5.99
CA ARG A 267 16.77 3.25 7.11
C ARG A 267 17.17 1.78 7.17
N THR A 268 17.88 1.37 6.14
CA THR A 268 18.21 -0.03 5.86
C THR A 268 19.70 -0.24 5.66
N THR A 269 20.13 -1.46 5.93
CA THR A 269 21.43 -1.99 5.51
C THR A 269 21.25 -3.44 5.10
N VAL A 270 21.97 -3.86 4.07
CA VAL A 270 21.92 -5.21 3.55
C VAL A 270 23.16 -6.00 3.94
N ALA A 271 23.01 -7.30 4.09
CA ALA A 271 24.10 -8.24 4.34
C ALA A 271 23.82 -9.54 3.58
N GLN A 272 24.87 -10.27 3.24
CA GLN A 272 24.77 -11.58 2.55
C GLN A 272 23.90 -12.63 3.29
N ASN A 273 23.72 -12.47 4.60
CA ASN A 273 22.83 -13.23 5.48
C ASN A 273 22.87 -12.61 6.90
N THR A 274 22.10 -13.17 7.83
CA THR A 274 21.99 -12.69 9.23
C THR A 274 23.31 -12.77 10.02
N ALA A 275 24.27 -13.58 9.58
CA ALA A 275 25.61 -13.72 10.16
C ALA A 275 26.69 -12.95 9.39
N GLY A 276 26.33 -12.30 8.28
CA GLY A 276 27.23 -11.54 7.42
C GLY A 276 27.78 -10.25 8.07
N PRO A 277 28.68 -9.54 7.39
CA PRO A 277 29.18 -8.26 7.88
C PRO A 277 28.04 -7.25 7.94
N PHE A 278 27.74 -6.79 9.15
CA PHE A 278 26.72 -5.79 9.43
C PHE A 278 27.35 -4.39 9.47
N LEU A 279 26.87 -3.50 8.60
CA LEU A 279 27.43 -2.17 8.39
C LEU A 279 26.44 -1.09 8.84
N THR A 280 26.95 -0.01 9.41
CA THR A 280 26.16 1.21 9.61
C THR A 280 27.00 2.42 9.24
N ILE A 281 26.31 3.44 8.73
CA ILE A 281 26.85 4.78 8.52
C ILE A 281 26.00 5.77 9.32
N GLU A 282 26.66 6.69 10.01
CA GLU A 282 26.06 7.74 10.83
C GLU A 282 26.70 9.08 10.47
N ALA A 283 25.98 10.20 10.62
CA ALA A 283 26.52 11.54 10.41
C ALA A 283 26.23 12.49 11.57
N ASP A 284 27.27 13.21 11.97
CA ASP A 284 27.26 14.43 12.78
C ASP A 284 27.50 15.59 11.81
N ALA A 285 26.42 16.23 11.34
CA ALA A 285 26.53 17.24 10.29
C ALA A 285 26.86 18.64 10.84
N ASP A 286 26.56 18.91 12.11
CA ASP A 286 26.81 20.20 12.76
C ASP A 286 28.10 20.22 13.60
N GLY A 287 28.73 19.06 13.79
CA GLY A 287 30.02 18.88 14.46
C GLY A 287 29.95 19.02 15.98
N ASP A 288 28.78 18.79 16.58
CA ASP A 288 28.57 18.90 18.03
C ASP A 288 28.92 17.63 18.82
N GLY A 289 29.17 16.51 18.12
CA GLY A 289 29.53 15.20 18.65
C GLY A 289 28.35 14.23 18.79
N VAL A 290 27.13 14.66 18.51
CA VAL A 290 25.94 13.80 18.37
C VAL A 290 25.79 13.41 16.90
N PHE A 291 25.40 12.16 16.65
CA PHE A 291 25.18 11.64 15.29
C PHE A 291 23.68 11.51 15.07
N GLU A 292 23.04 12.55 14.54
CA GLU A 292 21.59 12.65 14.39
C GLU A 292 21.04 11.85 13.21
N ALA A 293 21.89 11.56 12.22
CA ALA A 293 21.48 10.87 11.00
C ALA A 293 22.12 9.49 10.88
N ILE A 294 21.34 8.54 10.36
CA ILE A 294 21.79 7.20 9.98
C ILE A 294 21.55 6.98 8.48
N GLY A 295 22.17 5.94 7.91
CA GLY A 295 21.91 5.55 6.52
C GLY A 295 20.41 5.49 6.21
N GLY A 296 19.99 6.14 5.13
CA GLY A 296 18.60 6.39 4.73
C GLY A 296 18.18 7.86 4.85
N ASP A 297 18.67 8.55 5.88
CA ASP A 297 18.24 9.92 6.22
C ASP A 297 18.76 10.96 5.20
N GLU A 298 17.95 12.01 5.00
CA GLU A 298 18.35 13.22 4.27
C GLU A 298 18.53 14.40 5.25
N VAL A 299 19.77 14.85 5.39
CA VAL A 299 20.13 16.00 6.22
C VAL A 299 20.13 17.26 5.37
N VAL A 300 19.34 18.26 5.75
CA VAL A 300 19.36 19.58 5.12
C VAL A 300 20.28 20.52 5.90
N VAL A 301 21.35 20.98 5.24
CA VAL A 301 22.34 21.89 5.82
C VAL A 301 22.22 23.29 5.20
N ALA A 302 22.61 24.33 5.94
CA ALA A 302 22.50 25.70 5.46
C ALA A 302 23.48 26.02 4.31
N ASP A 303 24.71 25.49 4.39
CA ASP A 303 25.82 25.83 3.50
C ASP A 303 26.60 24.59 3.09
N ARG A 304 27.22 24.63 1.91
CA ARG A 304 28.15 23.58 1.44
C ARG A 304 29.35 23.37 2.36
N LYS A 305 29.79 24.43 3.03
CA LYS A 305 30.93 24.38 3.94
C LYS A 305 30.46 23.99 5.34
N LEU A 306 30.50 22.69 5.60
CA LEU A 306 30.18 22.15 6.91
C LEU A 306 31.21 22.56 7.97
N PRO A 307 30.83 22.54 9.26
CA PRO A 307 31.77 22.73 10.37
C PRO A 307 32.96 21.78 10.26
N LYS A 308 34.16 22.23 10.68
CA LYS A 308 35.38 21.41 10.62
C LYS A 308 35.30 20.08 11.39
N LYS A 309 34.36 19.99 12.33
CA LYS A 309 34.10 18.81 13.16
C LYS A 309 33.00 17.91 12.61
N ALA A 310 32.34 18.30 11.51
CA ALA A 310 31.33 17.46 10.89
C ALA A 310 31.97 16.12 10.47
N THR A 311 31.34 15.02 10.87
CA THR A 311 31.96 13.70 10.87
C THR A 311 30.99 12.65 10.34
N LEU A 312 31.49 11.76 9.49
CA LEU A 312 30.86 10.48 9.19
C LEU A 312 31.46 9.41 10.10
N ARG A 313 30.62 8.52 10.59
CA ARG A 313 31.03 7.35 11.36
C ARG A 313 30.56 6.08 10.68
N VAL A 314 31.51 5.19 10.42
CA VAL A 314 31.25 3.85 9.87
C VAL A 314 31.49 2.84 10.98
N LYS A 315 30.48 2.03 11.30
CA LYS A 315 30.64 0.88 12.21
C LYS A 315 30.48 -0.40 11.42
N VAL A 316 31.37 -1.35 11.70
CA VAL A 316 31.42 -2.65 11.06
C VAL A 316 31.35 -3.70 12.16
N LYS A 317 30.43 -4.66 12.05
CA LYS A 317 30.31 -5.83 12.92
C LYS A 317 30.43 -7.09 12.07
N GLY A 318 31.22 -8.07 12.51
CA GLY A 318 31.53 -9.26 11.72
C GLY A 318 32.42 -9.02 10.49
N GLY A 319 33.15 -7.89 10.41
CA GLY A 319 33.85 -7.48 9.19
C GLY A 319 35.31 -7.96 9.03
N LYS A 320 35.81 -8.82 9.92
CA LYS A 320 37.21 -9.26 9.87
C LYS A 320 37.53 -9.90 8.51
N GLY A 321 38.56 -9.40 7.83
CA GLY A 321 38.98 -9.93 6.52
C GLY A 321 38.21 -9.41 5.32
N THR A 322 37.21 -8.55 5.53
CA THR A 322 36.56 -7.80 4.44
C THR A 322 37.40 -6.58 4.04
N THR A 323 37.15 -6.06 2.85
CA THR A 323 37.52 -4.69 2.47
C THR A 323 36.26 -3.83 2.58
N VAL A 324 36.34 -2.74 3.34
CA VAL A 324 35.23 -1.81 3.55
C VAL A 324 35.51 -0.53 2.79
N HIS A 325 34.62 -0.17 1.88
CA HIS A 325 34.72 1.03 1.07
C HIS A 325 33.67 2.05 1.49
N VAL A 326 34.09 3.32 1.60
CA VAL A 326 33.18 4.45 1.76
C VAL A 326 33.14 5.20 0.44
N TYR A 327 31.97 5.31 -0.16
CA TYR A 327 31.73 6.05 -1.39
C TYR A 327 30.99 7.34 -1.10
N ALA A 328 31.23 8.33 -1.95
CA ALA A 328 30.44 9.54 -2.03
C ALA A 328 30.02 9.78 -3.48
N ALA A 329 29.00 10.60 -3.70
CA ALA A 329 28.61 11.04 -5.05
C ALA A 329 29.85 11.48 -5.88
N PRO A 330 30.02 11.02 -7.14
CA PRO A 330 29.03 10.31 -7.95
C PRO A 330 29.00 8.77 -7.79
N GLY A 331 29.75 8.19 -6.86
CA GLY A 331 29.74 6.76 -6.56
C GLY A 331 30.99 6.01 -7.03
N ARG A 332 30.86 4.71 -7.32
CA ARG A 332 31.99 3.81 -7.59
C ARG A 332 32.86 4.25 -8.76
N SER A 333 32.25 4.91 -9.75
CA SER A 333 32.96 5.49 -10.91
C SER A 333 34.02 6.53 -10.56
N ALA A 334 33.93 7.17 -9.39
CA ALA A 334 34.94 8.11 -8.88
C ALA A 334 35.93 7.49 -7.87
N GLY A 335 35.76 6.21 -7.55
CA GLY A 335 36.54 5.51 -6.52
C GLY A 335 36.11 5.84 -5.08
N PRO A 336 36.52 5.01 -4.11
CA PRO A 336 36.16 5.21 -2.70
C PRO A 336 36.88 6.45 -2.13
N ILE A 337 36.17 7.21 -1.28
CA ILE A 337 36.76 8.32 -0.52
C ILE A 337 37.57 7.84 0.68
N ALA A 338 37.33 6.61 1.14
CA ALA A 338 38.12 5.90 2.15
C ALA A 338 37.96 4.38 1.98
N SER A 339 39.02 3.65 2.34
CA SER A 339 39.02 2.18 2.33
C SER A 339 39.67 1.65 3.60
N TYR A 340 39.03 0.65 4.22
CA TYR A 340 39.50 0.03 5.45
C TYR A 340 39.58 -1.49 5.30
N ARG A 341 40.45 -2.13 6.10
CA ARG A 341 40.55 -3.58 6.21
C ARG A 341 40.43 -3.96 7.68
N PRO A 342 39.21 -4.27 8.19
CA PRO A 342 39.02 -4.61 9.59
C PRO A 342 39.89 -5.80 10.01
N GLN A 343 40.65 -5.61 11.08
CA GLN A 343 41.52 -6.62 11.70
C GLN A 343 40.78 -7.39 12.81
N ARG A 344 39.75 -6.79 13.39
CA ARG A 344 38.83 -7.37 14.38
C ARG A 344 37.44 -7.54 13.78
N ALA A 345 36.62 -8.36 14.44
CA ALA A 345 35.23 -8.55 14.04
C ALA A 345 34.45 -7.22 14.08
N ASN A 346 34.71 -6.38 15.09
CA ASN A 346 33.99 -5.12 15.29
C ASN A 346 34.98 -3.96 15.28
N GLU A 347 34.77 -2.99 14.38
CA GLU A 347 35.58 -1.78 14.28
C GLU A 347 34.71 -0.56 13.95
N THR A 348 35.24 0.63 14.25
CA THR A 348 34.58 1.91 13.98
C THR A 348 35.60 2.86 13.39
N TYR A 349 35.21 3.56 12.32
CA TYR A 349 36.05 4.51 11.61
C TYR A 349 35.31 5.84 11.50
N ASP A 350 35.96 6.92 11.93
CA ASP A 350 35.45 8.28 11.79
C ASP A 350 36.25 8.99 10.68
N LEU A 351 35.54 9.69 9.80
CA LEU A 351 36.14 10.46 8.71
C LEU A 351 35.43 11.82 8.54
N PRO A 352 36.11 12.87 8.03
CA PRO A 352 35.47 14.17 7.83
C PRO A 352 34.29 14.10 6.86
N LEU A 353 33.17 14.70 7.23
CA LEU A 353 32.02 14.89 6.32
C LEU A 353 32.27 16.13 5.46
N VAL A 354 32.52 15.92 4.16
CA VAL A 354 32.86 17.00 3.22
C VAL A 354 32.00 16.91 1.96
N LEU A 355 31.23 17.96 1.68
CA LEU A 355 30.46 18.09 0.44
C LEU A 355 31.33 18.60 -0.70
N LYS A 356 31.24 17.97 -1.87
CA LYS A 356 32.00 18.34 -3.07
C LYS A 356 31.05 18.75 -4.20
N GLY A 357 31.15 20.01 -4.64
CA GLY A 357 30.69 20.49 -5.95
C GLY A 357 29.17 20.60 -6.19
N THR A 358 28.34 19.77 -5.56
CA THR A 358 26.88 19.75 -5.76
C THR A 358 26.13 20.17 -4.50
N ASP A 359 24.91 20.67 -4.67
CA ASP A 359 23.98 20.98 -3.55
C ASP A 359 23.30 19.74 -2.98
N HIS A 360 23.49 18.58 -3.63
CA HIS A 360 22.96 17.30 -3.22
C HIS A 360 24.07 16.26 -3.33
N GLY A 361 24.54 15.79 -2.18
CA GLY A 361 25.53 14.72 -2.05
C GLY A 361 24.95 13.54 -1.29
N TRP A 362 25.66 12.43 -1.35
CA TRP A 362 25.33 11.22 -0.59
C TRP A 362 26.60 10.45 -0.25
N PHE A 363 26.54 9.66 0.83
CA PHE A 363 27.64 8.83 1.32
C PHE A 363 27.11 7.45 1.71
N ARG A 364 27.75 6.38 1.24
CA ARG A 364 27.37 5.00 1.59
C ARG A 364 28.59 4.15 1.87
N VAL A 365 28.36 3.00 2.49
CA VAL A 365 29.40 2.02 2.80
C VAL A 365 29.05 0.70 2.15
N GLU A 366 30.05 -0.02 1.67
CA GLU A 366 29.93 -1.44 1.32
C GLU A 366 31.11 -2.24 1.86
N ALA A 367 30.88 -3.54 2.09
CA ALA A 367 31.90 -4.50 2.44
C ALA A 367 31.97 -5.56 1.35
N ARG A 368 33.20 -5.86 0.93
CA ARG A 368 33.48 -6.88 -0.09
C ARG A 368 34.53 -7.88 0.39
N SER A 369 34.41 -9.12 -0.03
CA SER A 369 35.39 -10.17 0.26
C SER A 369 35.25 -11.39 -0.66
N PRO A 370 36.28 -12.25 -0.75
CA PRO A 370 36.17 -13.53 -1.43
C PRO A 370 35.07 -14.39 -0.80
N GLY A 371 34.49 -15.30 -1.59
CA GLY A 371 33.48 -16.26 -1.13
C GLY A 371 32.48 -16.59 -2.25
N SER A 372 31.28 -17.05 -1.88
CA SER A 372 30.20 -17.34 -2.85
C SER A 372 29.88 -16.12 -3.73
N PRO A 373 29.43 -16.33 -4.98
CA PRO A 373 28.89 -15.26 -5.81
C PRO A 373 27.82 -14.48 -5.04
N SER A 374 27.80 -13.16 -5.24
CA SER A 374 26.86 -12.25 -4.59
C SER A 374 25.51 -12.16 -5.31
N GLY A 375 25.41 -12.76 -6.49
CA GLY A 375 24.20 -12.95 -7.30
C GLY A 375 24.49 -13.90 -8.45
N SER A 376 23.45 -14.33 -9.17
CA SER A 376 23.53 -15.33 -10.26
C SER A 376 24.38 -14.83 -11.44
N ASP A 377 24.30 -13.54 -11.74
CA ASP A 377 25.02 -12.85 -12.82
C ASP A 377 26.37 -12.29 -12.37
N ALA A 378 26.71 -12.40 -11.08
CA ALA A 378 28.00 -11.96 -10.57
C ALA A 378 29.12 -12.88 -11.09
N ASP A 379 30.25 -12.31 -11.54
CA ASP A 379 31.41 -13.12 -11.97
C ASP A 379 31.94 -13.94 -10.79
N PRO A 380 31.81 -15.28 -10.82
CA PRO A 380 32.18 -16.14 -9.69
C PRO A 380 33.70 -16.20 -9.46
N ASN A 381 34.50 -15.73 -10.41
CA ASN A 381 35.96 -15.73 -10.31
C ASN A 381 36.51 -14.44 -9.69
N LEU A 382 35.67 -13.42 -9.51
CA LEU A 382 36.08 -12.19 -8.84
C LEU A 382 36.21 -12.44 -7.33
N PRO A 383 37.39 -12.20 -6.74
CA PRO A 383 37.58 -12.33 -5.29
C PRO A 383 36.89 -11.22 -4.49
N ASP A 384 36.17 -10.31 -5.14
CA ASP A 384 35.65 -9.07 -4.57
C ASP A 384 34.11 -9.02 -4.63
N GLN A 385 33.47 -10.03 -4.03
CA GLN A 385 32.02 -10.15 -4.01
C GLN A 385 31.40 -9.22 -2.96
N LEU A 386 30.21 -8.67 -3.25
CA LEU A 386 29.46 -7.84 -2.31
C LEU A 386 28.97 -8.68 -1.12
N ARG A 387 29.22 -8.20 0.10
CA ARG A 387 28.85 -8.89 1.35
C ARG A 387 27.87 -8.12 2.20
N GLY A 388 27.76 -6.82 1.96
CA GLY A 388 26.81 -5.93 2.60
C GLY A 388 27.00 -4.50 2.13
N ALA A 389 25.94 -3.71 2.20
CA ALA A 389 25.94 -2.30 1.84
C ALA A 389 24.93 -1.53 2.71
N THR A 390 25.20 -0.27 2.97
CA THR A 390 24.26 0.60 3.70
C THR A 390 23.41 1.40 2.73
N SER A 391 22.21 1.78 3.16
CA SER A 391 21.58 2.97 2.58
C SER A 391 22.50 4.17 2.73
N PRO A 392 22.45 5.13 1.80
CA PRO A 392 23.28 6.31 1.88
C PRO A 392 22.76 7.28 2.96
N ILE A 393 23.65 8.07 3.55
CA ILE A 393 23.27 9.35 4.15
C ILE A 393 23.23 10.38 3.03
N PHE A 394 22.07 11.01 2.83
CA PHE A 394 21.93 12.11 1.90
C PHE A 394 22.19 13.43 2.61
N VAL A 395 22.86 14.36 1.93
CA VAL A 395 23.08 15.72 2.44
C VAL A 395 22.69 16.71 1.35
N SER A 396 21.74 17.58 1.68
CA SER A 396 21.19 18.58 0.77
C SER A 396 21.40 19.98 1.32
N VAL A 397 21.73 20.94 0.45
CA VAL A 397 22.05 22.33 0.84
C VAL A 397 20.84 23.22 0.62
N GLY A 398 20.39 23.91 1.67
CA GLY A 398 19.30 24.89 1.67
C GLY A 398 17.90 24.28 1.59
N ALA A 399 17.70 23.29 0.74
CA ALA A 399 16.42 22.59 0.58
C ALA A 399 16.63 21.10 0.28
N PRO A 400 15.65 20.24 0.59
CA PRO A 400 15.71 18.84 0.21
C PRO A 400 15.78 18.63 -1.30
N ALA A 401 16.34 17.50 -1.75
CA ALA A 401 16.51 17.23 -3.16
C ALA A 401 15.18 16.98 -3.88
N VAL A 402 15.11 17.48 -5.11
CA VAL A 402 14.04 17.24 -6.08
C VAL A 402 14.57 16.24 -7.11
N PRO A 403 13.86 15.13 -7.39
CA PRO A 403 14.30 14.15 -8.37
C PRO A 403 14.28 14.76 -9.78
N ARG A 404 15.28 14.42 -10.60
CA ARG A 404 15.38 14.82 -12.00
C ARG A 404 15.22 13.59 -12.90
N PRO A 405 13.98 13.15 -13.17
CA PRO A 405 13.73 12.03 -14.07
C PRO A 405 14.04 12.40 -15.52
N GLU A 406 14.21 11.39 -16.35
CA GLU A 406 14.34 11.50 -17.81
C GLU A 406 13.02 12.02 -18.42
N ILE A 407 11.90 11.56 -17.88
CA ILE A 407 10.55 12.00 -18.27
C ILE A 407 9.84 12.56 -17.03
N PRO A 408 9.49 13.86 -17.00
CA PRO A 408 8.82 14.45 -15.85
C PRO A 408 7.37 13.97 -15.75
N LEU A 409 6.85 13.95 -14.52
CA LEU A 409 5.42 13.76 -14.27
C LEU A 409 4.61 14.93 -14.84
N PRO A 410 3.39 14.68 -15.35
CA PRO A 410 2.47 15.76 -15.69
C PRO A 410 2.21 16.67 -14.49
N ALA A 411 2.03 17.95 -14.78
CA ALA A 411 1.66 18.94 -13.77
C ALA A 411 0.32 18.55 -13.12
N ALA A 412 0.27 18.62 -11.79
CA ALA A 412 -0.94 18.32 -11.05
C ALA A 412 -2.05 19.33 -11.40
N ASP A 413 -3.28 18.84 -11.57
CA ASP A 413 -4.46 19.71 -11.62
C ASP A 413 -4.69 20.34 -10.25
N THR A 414 -4.69 21.67 -10.20
CA THR A 414 -4.92 22.45 -8.97
C THR A 414 -6.11 23.39 -9.08
N ALA A 415 -6.76 23.44 -10.25
CA ALA A 415 -7.90 24.32 -10.47
C ALA A 415 -9.19 23.67 -9.93
N GLY A 416 -10.08 24.45 -9.32
CA GLY A 416 -11.44 23.99 -8.99
C GLY A 416 -11.59 23.12 -7.74
N ASP A 417 -10.54 22.90 -6.96
CA ASP A 417 -10.62 22.13 -5.71
C ASP A 417 -11.43 22.87 -4.62
N LYS A 418 -12.48 22.22 -4.12
CA LYS A 418 -13.37 22.73 -3.07
C LYS A 418 -13.34 21.90 -1.79
N ALA A 419 -12.47 20.89 -1.71
CA ALA A 419 -12.48 20.00 -0.56
C ALA A 419 -11.81 20.66 0.66
N GLU A 420 -12.32 20.35 1.84
CA GLU A 420 -11.89 20.91 3.11
C GLU A 420 -11.19 19.84 3.96
N LEU A 421 -10.04 20.18 4.55
CA LEU A 421 -9.31 19.30 5.46
C LEU A 421 -10.14 18.98 6.70
N VAL A 422 -10.21 17.70 7.08
CA VAL A 422 -10.90 17.21 8.27
C VAL A 422 -9.93 16.70 9.33
N THR A 423 -8.97 15.86 8.95
CA THR A 423 -8.01 15.24 9.88
C THR A 423 -6.75 14.79 9.17
N GLY A 424 -5.65 14.67 9.91
CA GLY A 424 -4.33 14.26 9.42
C GLY A 424 -3.32 15.40 9.48
N ASP A 425 -2.09 15.08 9.87
CA ASP A 425 -0.97 16.01 9.97
C ASP A 425 0.01 15.79 8.80
N LEU A 426 0.79 16.82 8.48
CA LEU A 426 1.84 16.71 7.46
C LEU A 426 2.93 15.72 7.89
N GLY A 427 3.44 14.95 6.93
CA GLY A 427 4.48 13.94 7.14
C GLY A 427 4.00 12.68 7.85
N THR A 428 2.68 12.45 7.91
CA THR A 428 2.07 11.26 8.53
C THR A 428 0.95 10.70 7.68
N PHE A 429 0.69 9.40 7.82
CA PHE A 429 -0.43 8.74 7.17
C PHE A 429 -1.74 8.91 7.96
N THR A 430 -2.80 9.31 7.27
CA THR A 430 -4.18 9.31 7.76
C THR A 430 -5.10 8.88 6.61
N GLY A 431 -5.88 7.82 6.81
CA GLY A 431 -6.60 7.16 5.72
C GLY A 431 -7.84 6.37 6.17
N PHE A 432 -8.42 5.64 5.21
CA PHE A 432 -9.53 4.70 5.41
C PHE A 432 -10.73 5.29 6.17
N SER A 433 -11.11 6.52 5.81
CA SER A 433 -12.20 7.22 6.48
C SER A 433 -13.58 6.68 6.14
N ASP A 434 -14.54 6.93 7.03
CA ASP A 434 -15.96 6.70 6.80
C ASP A 434 -16.80 7.85 7.37
N VAL A 435 -18.02 8.03 6.87
CA VAL A 435 -18.87 9.20 7.16
C VAL A 435 -20.33 8.83 7.44
N ALA A 436 -20.91 9.49 8.44
CA ALA A 436 -22.35 9.46 8.70
C ALA A 436 -22.88 10.88 8.93
N VAL A 437 -24.09 11.18 8.47
CA VAL A 437 -24.71 12.51 8.51
C VAL A 437 -26.08 12.41 9.16
N VAL A 438 -26.30 13.17 10.22
CA VAL A 438 -27.59 13.24 10.93
C VAL A 438 -28.00 14.71 11.04
N GLY A 439 -29.05 15.09 10.31
CA GLY A 439 -29.43 16.50 10.19
C GLY A 439 -28.30 17.32 9.56
N ASP A 440 -27.83 18.35 10.28
CA ASP A 440 -26.72 19.21 9.87
C ASP A 440 -25.36 18.74 10.44
N VAL A 441 -25.33 17.65 11.22
CA VAL A 441 -24.12 17.15 11.86
C VAL A 441 -23.47 16.10 10.97
N THR A 442 -22.17 16.26 10.73
CA THR A 442 -21.35 15.25 10.05
C THR A 442 -20.43 14.56 11.05
N HIS A 443 -20.45 13.24 11.04
CA HIS A 443 -19.60 12.37 11.84
C HIS A 443 -18.60 11.69 10.91
N ILE A 444 -17.31 11.78 11.25
CA ILE A 444 -16.23 11.21 10.44
C ILE A 444 -15.35 10.37 11.36
N VAL A 445 -14.96 9.19 10.88
CA VAL A 445 -13.93 8.36 11.51
C VAL A 445 -12.80 8.14 10.53
N ALA A 446 -11.58 7.99 11.02
CA ALA A 446 -10.41 7.73 10.20
C ALA A 446 -9.35 6.95 10.98
N GLU A 447 -8.50 6.24 10.24
CA GLU A 447 -7.22 5.74 10.74
C GLU A 447 -6.18 6.87 10.73
N VAL A 448 -5.40 7.00 11.79
CA VAL A 448 -4.34 8.00 11.97
C VAL A 448 -3.09 7.32 12.48
N HIS A 449 -1.95 7.55 11.83
CA HIS A 449 -0.65 7.09 12.33
C HIS A 449 -0.01 8.20 13.18
N GLU A 450 0.28 7.89 14.44
CA GLU A 450 0.96 8.78 15.37
C GLU A 450 1.95 7.98 16.23
N ASP A 451 3.17 8.47 16.44
CA ASP A 451 4.18 7.84 17.31
C ASP A 451 4.39 6.33 17.05
N HIS A 452 4.48 5.92 15.79
CA HIS A 452 4.60 4.51 15.36
C HIS A 452 3.42 3.64 15.83
N ALA A 453 2.22 4.22 15.88
CA ALA A 453 1.00 3.54 16.25
C ALA A 453 -0.14 3.92 15.30
N SER A 454 -0.94 2.93 14.90
CA SER A 454 -2.19 3.16 14.17
C SER A 454 -3.36 3.32 15.13
N LYS A 455 -4.13 4.40 14.95
CA LYS A 455 -5.22 4.85 15.82
C LYS A 455 -6.50 5.05 15.05
N VAL A 456 -7.63 4.82 15.72
CA VAL A 456 -8.95 5.20 15.20
C VAL A 456 -9.38 6.50 15.87
N VAL A 457 -9.60 7.54 15.06
CA VAL A 457 -10.00 8.88 15.51
C VAL A 457 -11.37 9.23 14.97
N TYR A 458 -12.22 9.77 15.84
CA TYR A 458 -13.54 10.30 15.55
C TYR A 458 -13.54 11.83 15.55
N ARG A 459 -14.21 12.43 14.57
CA ARG A 459 -14.47 13.87 14.43
C ARG A 459 -15.97 14.13 14.28
N ARG A 460 -16.47 15.15 14.99
CA ARG A 460 -17.84 15.68 14.83
C ARG A 460 -17.77 17.08 14.24
N LEU A 461 -18.53 17.34 13.18
CA LEU A 461 -18.59 18.62 12.51
C LEU A 461 -20.02 19.18 12.58
N ASP A 462 -20.15 20.50 12.77
CA ASP A 462 -21.45 21.19 12.73
C ASP A 462 -21.90 21.48 11.27
N GLY A 463 -23.10 22.06 11.09
CA GLY A 463 -23.64 22.39 9.77
C GLY A 463 -22.79 23.38 8.95
N LYS A 464 -21.88 24.11 9.61
CA LYS A 464 -20.90 25.02 8.98
C LYS A 464 -19.56 24.33 8.71
N GLY A 465 -19.44 23.04 9.01
CA GLY A 465 -18.25 22.27 8.77
C GLY A 465 -17.15 22.40 9.82
N ARG A 466 -17.44 22.99 10.98
CA ARG A 466 -16.44 23.20 12.03
C ARG A 466 -16.33 21.97 12.91
N ILE A 467 -15.10 21.55 13.20
CA ILE A 467 -14.87 20.45 14.16
C ILE A 467 -15.29 20.91 15.55
N THR A 468 -16.32 20.26 16.10
CA THR A 468 -16.87 20.52 17.44
C THR A 468 -16.44 19.47 18.46
N LYS A 469 -15.99 18.30 18.00
CA LYS A 469 -15.45 17.23 18.87
C LYS A 469 -14.38 16.42 18.15
N SER A 470 -13.39 15.98 18.91
CA SER A 470 -12.38 14.99 18.51
C SER A 470 -12.21 13.96 19.63
N VAL A 471 -12.13 12.67 19.29
CA VAL A 471 -11.91 11.57 20.24
C VAL A 471 -11.06 10.48 19.59
N THR A 472 -9.99 10.04 20.24
CA THR A 472 -9.26 8.81 19.86
C THR A 472 -9.97 7.61 20.47
N LEU A 473 -10.63 6.79 19.65
CA LEU A 473 -11.47 5.66 20.08
C LEU A 473 -10.66 4.42 20.46
N SER A 474 -9.52 4.20 19.82
CA SER A 474 -8.66 3.04 20.08
C SER A 474 -7.82 3.14 21.36
N GLY A 475 -7.86 4.30 22.03
CA GLY A 475 -7.12 4.56 23.27
C GLY A 475 -5.63 4.24 23.15
N ARG A 476 -5.18 3.26 23.93
CA ARG A 476 -3.76 2.86 23.98
C ARG A 476 -3.35 1.83 22.91
N SER A 477 -4.29 1.26 22.15
CA SER A 477 -3.91 0.31 21.08
C SER A 477 -3.01 1.00 20.04
N ALA A 478 -2.08 0.24 19.45
CA ALA A 478 -1.18 0.72 18.41
C ALA A 478 -1.46 0.12 17.02
N THR A 479 -2.54 -0.66 16.89
CA THR A 479 -2.83 -1.48 15.70
C THR A 479 -4.29 -1.39 15.26
N ALA A 480 -4.97 -0.29 15.61
CA ALA A 480 -6.40 -0.10 15.32
C ALA A 480 -6.61 0.47 13.92
N ARG A 481 -7.35 -0.23 13.05
CA ARG A 481 -7.46 0.08 11.61
C ARG A 481 -8.87 -0.11 11.04
N PHE A 482 -9.10 0.43 9.85
CA PHE A 482 -10.33 0.31 9.04
C PHE A 482 -11.64 0.59 9.80
N PRO A 483 -11.84 1.80 10.34
CA PRO A 483 -13.08 2.13 11.02
C PRO A 483 -14.27 2.26 10.05
N ARG A 484 -15.48 1.98 10.55
CA ARG A 484 -16.76 2.30 9.92
C ARG A 484 -17.68 2.99 10.90
N ILE A 485 -18.57 3.85 10.41
CA ILE A 485 -19.49 4.63 11.23
C ILE A 485 -20.92 4.57 10.71
N ALA A 486 -21.88 4.45 11.63
CA ALA A 486 -23.29 4.65 11.34
C ALA A 486 -23.93 5.47 12.46
N ALA A 487 -24.88 6.33 12.12
CA ALA A 487 -25.53 7.20 13.08
C ALA A 487 -27.01 7.41 12.74
N ALA A 488 -27.85 7.45 13.78
CA ALA A 488 -29.26 7.81 13.70
C ALA A 488 -29.67 8.56 14.96
N ALA A 489 -30.36 9.69 14.78
CA ALA A 489 -30.73 10.59 15.88
C ALA A 489 -29.54 10.95 16.79
N LYS A 490 -29.48 10.42 18.02
CA LYS A 490 -28.37 10.66 18.96
C LYS A 490 -27.39 9.50 19.06
N ASP A 491 -27.71 8.36 18.45
CA ASP A 491 -26.89 7.16 18.49
C ASP A 491 -25.85 7.22 17.39
N VAL A 492 -24.58 7.08 17.79
CA VAL A 492 -23.43 6.99 16.90
C VAL A 492 -22.67 5.72 17.26
N TRP A 493 -22.51 4.85 16.27
CA TRP A 493 -21.79 3.59 16.39
C TRP A 493 -20.55 3.63 15.53
N VAL A 494 -19.42 3.20 16.08
CA VAL A 494 -18.16 3.07 15.36
C VAL A 494 -17.59 1.69 15.57
N VAL A 495 -17.30 0.98 14.48
CA VAL A 495 -16.66 -0.34 14.51
C VAL A 495 -15.29 -0.26 13.84
N TRP A 496 -14.32 -1.04 14.31
CA TRP A 496 -13.01 -1.16 13.69
C TRP A 496 -12.39 -2.53 13.97
N GLN A 497 -11.32 -2.87 13.24
CA GLN A 497 -10.48 -4.02 13.56
C GLN A 497 -9.25 -3.60 14.37
N ASP A 498 -8.82 -4.43 15.31
CA ASP A 498 -7.75 -4.07 16.23
C ASP A 498 -7.01 -5.32 16.72
N GLU A 499 -5.68 -5.30 16.76
CA GLU A 499 -4.89 -6.36 17.41
C GLU A 499 -4.58 -6.06 18.88
N GLN A 500 -5.03 -4.91 19.36
CA GLN A 500 -4.83 -4.43 20.73
C GLN A 500 -3.34 -4.37 21.10
N GLY A 501 -2.50 -4.03 20.11
CA GLY A 501 -1.05 -3.97 20.20
C GLY A 501 -0.31 -5.33 20.17
N LYS A 502 -0.95 -6.41 19.72
CA LYS A 502 -0.37 -7.77 19.68
C LYS A 502 -0.33 -8.34 18.25
N GLU A 503 0.73 -8.02 17.51
CA GLU A 503 0.90 -8.42 16.10
C GLU A 503 1.43 -9.85 15.93
N GLN A 504 1.71 -10.57 17.02
CA GLN A 504 2.32 -11.91 16.99
C GLN A 504 1.67 -12.85 18.02
N PRO A 505 0.87 -13.84 17.58
CA PRO A 505 0.41 -14.02 16.21
C PRO A 505 -0.56 -12.92 15.76
N HIS A 506 -0.53 -12.59 14.47
CA HIS A 506 -1.45 -11.64 13.85
C HIS A 506 -2.90 -12.11 13.99
N ARG A 507 -3.68 -11.48 14.87
CA ARG A 507 -5.04 -11.92 15.26
C ARG A 507 -5.94 -10.73 15.61
N PRO A 508 -6.29 -9.90 14.60
CA PRO A 508 -7.19 -8.79 14.81
C PRO A 508 -8.58 -9.26 15.28
N VAL A 509 -9.21 -8.40 16.07
CA VAL A 509 -10.58 -8.58 16.59
C VAL A 509 -11.44 -7.38 16.18
N ILE A 510 -12.75 -7.56 16.17
CA ILE A 510 -13.70 -6.48 15.89
C ILE A 510 -14.14 -5.83 17.19
N LEU A 511 -13.96 -4.52 17.28
CA LEU A 511 -14.34 -3.67 18.41
C LEU A 511 -15.44 -2.71 18.00
N LEU A 512 -16.40 -2.46 18.89
CA LEU A 512 -17.56 -1.60 18.65
C LEU A 512 -17.72 -0.59 19.77
N ALA A 513 -17.70 0.71 19.45
CA ALA A 513 -17.96 1.80 20.38
C ALA A 513 -19.32 2.46 20.12
N HIS A 514 -19.96 2.90 21.20
CA HIS A 514 -21.28 3.56 21.18
C HIS A 514 -21.23 4.93 21.84
N SER A 515 -21.87 5.90 21.20
CA SER A 515 -22.27 7.18 21.78
C SER A 515 -23.79 7.33 21.70
N ALA A 516 -24.43 7.58 22.85
CA ALA A 516 -25.87 7.87 22.92
C ALA A 516 -26.18 9.39 22.98
N ASN A 517 -25.17 10.24 22.75
CA ASN A 517 -25.27 11.69 22.91
C ASN A 517 -24.69 12.46 21.71
N GLY A 518 -24.95 11.94 20.51
CA GLY A 518 -24.60 12.58 19.24
C GLY A 518 -23.08 12.69 19.03
N GLY A 519 -22.32 11.74 19.57
CA GLY A 519 -20.86 11.69 19.47
C GLY A 519 -20.11 12.61 20.44
N SER A 520 -20.79 13.17 21.45
CA SER A 520 -20.14 14.04 22.45
C SER A 520 -19.18 13.26 23.35
N SER A 521 -19.49 11.99 23.62
CA SER A 521 -18.64 11.02 24.34
C SER A 521 -18.98 9.59 23.92
N PHE A 522 -18.00 8.69 24.00
CA PHE A 522 -18.17 7.26 23.73
C PHE A 522 -17.96 6.42 24.99
N LYS A 523 -18.65 5.29 25.08
CA LYS A 523 -18.35 4.23 26.05
C LYS A 523 -17.06 3.50 25.65
N ALA A 524 -16.51 2.72 26.58
CA ALA A 524 -15.46 1.77 26.24
C ALA A 524 -15.96 0.79 25.17
N PRO A 525 -15.13 0.40 24.18
CA PRO A 525 -15.56 -0.49 23.12
C PRO A 525 -15.76 -1.93 23.59
N ASP A 526 -16.79 -2.57 23.05
CA ASP A 526 -17.06 -3.98 23.23
C ASP A 526 -16.38 -4.81 22.14
N LYS A 527 -15.75 -5.92 22.54
CA LYS A 527 -15.23 -6.93 21.59
C LYS A 527 -16.35 -7.84 21.13
N ILE A 528 -16.70 -7.79 19.84
CA ILE A 528 -17.82 -8.57 19.29
C ILE A 528 -17.37 -9.87 18.64
N SER A 529 -16.19 -9.92 18.02
CA SER A 529 -15.65 -11.19 17.48
C SER A 529 -15.04 -12.01 18.62
N LYS A 530 -15.50 -13.25 18.78
CA LYS A 530 -15.08 -14.15 19.90
C LYS A 530 -14.23 -15.33 19.45
N GLY A 531 -14.05 -15.50 18.15
CA GLY A 531 -13.22 -16.55 17.56
C GLY A 531 -11.73 -16.40 17.86
N LYS A 532 -10.96 -17.43 17.49
CA LYS A 532 -9.48 -17.44 17.58
C LYS A 532 -8.78 -17.12 16.24
N GLY A 533 -9.56 -16.85 15.20
CA GLY A 533 -9.07 -16.46 13.88
C GLY A 533 -8.70 -14.98 13.81
N ARG A 534 -8.53 -14.50 12.59
CA ARG A 534 -8.31 -13.11 12.23
C ARG A 534 -9.66 -12.52 11.81
N ALA A 535 -10.22 -11.63 12.63
CA ALA A 535 -11.46 -10.95 12.32
C ALA A 535 -11.14 -9.57 11.73
N VAL A 536 -11.51 -9.35 10.47
CA VAL A 536 -11.07 -8.22 9.64
C VAL A 536 -12.20 -7.60 8.81
N HIS A 537 -11.93 -6.41 8.27
CA HIS A 537 -12.80 -5.68 7.33
C HIS A 537 -14.27 -5.56 7.79
N PRO A 538 -14.54 -4.88 8.93
CA PRO A 538 -15.89 -4.75 9.41
C PRO A 538 -16.74 -3.84 8.50
N ALA A 539 -18.04 -4.12 8.48
CA ALA A 539 -19.08 -3.30 7.87
C ALA A 539 -20.20 -3.03 8.89
N LEU A 540 -20.86 -1.88 8.78
CA LEU A 540 -21.81 -1.41 9.78
C LEU A 540 -23.02 -0.74 9.13
N ALA A 541 -24.20 -1.14 9.56
CA ALA A 541 -25.45 -0.42 9.33
C ALA A 541 -26.30 -0.43 10.61
N LEU A 542 -27.38 0.34 10.62
CA LEU A 542 -28.36 0.31 11.71
C LEU A 542 -29.62 -0.41 11.27
N VAL A 543 -30.17 -1.24 12.15
CA VAL A 543 -31.54 -1.74 12.04
C VAL A 543 -32.46 -0.86 12.89
N GLY A 544 -33.76 -1.12 12.80
CA GLY A 544 -34.82 -0.46 13.57
C GLY A 544 -34.50 -0.45 15.05
N ASP A 545 -34.98 0.59 15.74
CA ASP A 545 -34.64 0.90 17.14
C ASP A 545 -33.14 1.27 17.37
N GLY A 546 -32.35 1.46 16.32
CA GLY A 546 -30.98 2.00 16.40
C GLY A 546 -29.91 0.96 16.76
N HIS A 547 -30.23 -0.33 16.71
CA HIS A 547 -29.26 -1.41 16.94
C HIS A 547 -28.27 -1.56 15.77
N PRO A 548 -26.98 -1.79 16.04
CA PRO A 548 -25.99 -1.95 14.99
C PRO A 548 -26.00 -3.38 14.44
N LEU A 549 -26.15 -3.51 13.13
CA LEU A 549 -25.83 -4.72 12.37
C LEU A 549 -24.37 -4.63 11.92
N VAL A 550 -23.54 -5.53 12.45
CA VAL A 550 -22.11 -5.60 12.14
C VAL A 550 -21.84 -6.87 11.35
N ALA A 551 -21.09 -6.75 10.26
CA ALA A 551 -20.57 -7.87 9.48
C ALA A 551 -19.03 -7.78 9.39
N TRP A 552 -18.33 -8.90 9.31
CA TRP A 552 -16.86 -8.95 9.18
C TRP A 552 -16.41 -10.28 8.56
N SER A 553 -15.21 -10.31 8.00
CA SER A 553 -14.56 -11.54 7.55
C SER A 553 -13.74 -12.16 8.68
N ASP A 554 -13.82 -13.48 8.85
CA ASP A 554 -13.18 -14.21 9.95
C ASP A 554 -12.79 -15.62 9.53
N ASN A 555 -11.53 -16.02 9.78
CA ASN A 555 -11.02 -17.35 9.45
C ASN A 555 -11.00 -18.33 10.65
N SER A 556 -11.75 -18.05 11.72
CA SER A 556 -11.84 -18.94 12.88
C SER A 556 -12.41 -20.33 12.57
N GLY A 557 -13.10 -20.49 11.44
CA GLY A 557 -13.59 -21.76 10.91
C GLY A 557 -12.62 -22.48 9.94
N GLY A 558 -11.44 -21.91 9.67
CA GLY A 558 -10.51 -22.40 8.65
C GLY A 558 -10.39 -21.40 7.49
N ALA A 559 -11.34 -21.44 6.56
CA ALA A 559 -11.44 -20.46 5.47
C ALA A 559 -11.96 -19.11 5.99
N PHE A 560 -11.63 -18.02 5.30
CA PHE A 560 -12.26 -16.72 5.57
C PHE A 560 -13.74 -16.77 5.20
N ASP A 561 -14.59 -16.51 6.18
CA ASP A 561 -16.04 -16.44 6.03
C ASP A 561 -16.59 -15.12 6.56
N VAL A 562 -17.74 -14.70 6.05
CA VAL A 562 -18.46 -13.53 6.55
C VAL A 562 -19.35 -13.94 7.71
N TYR A 563 -19.15 -13.26 8.84
CA TYR A 563 -19.98 -13.36 10.04
C TYR A 563 -20.81 -12.09 10.18
N ALA A 564 -22.04 -12.23 10.70
CA ALA A 564 -22.93 -11.10 10.96
C ALA A 564 -23.62 -11.20 12.32
N GLN A 565 -23.81 -10.05 12.98
CA GLN A 565 -24.55 -9.95 14.24
C GLN A 565 -25.29 -8.61 14.37
N ILE A 566 -26.57 -8.64 14.75
CA ILE A 566 -27.26 -7.46 15.28
C ILE A 566 -26.97 -7.39 16.79
N VAL A 567 -26.12 -6.45 17.20
CA VAL A 567 -25.67 -6.35 18.60
C VAL A 567 -26.81 -5.84 19.49
N GLY A 568 -27.03 -6.51 20.60
CA GLY A 568 -28.16 -6.27 21.51
C GLY A 568 -29.44 -7.03 21.14
N VAL A 569 -29.49 -7.68 19.97
CA VAL A 569 -30.64 -8.51 19.53
C VAL A 569 -30.24 -9.97 19.39
N ASP A 570 -29.18 -10.25 18.64
CA ASP A 570 -28.70 -11.60 18.39
C ASP A 570 -27.86 -12.12 19.56
N LYS A 571 -28.05 -13.39 19.91
CA LYS A 571 -27.30 -14.06 20.99
C LYS A 571 -25.80 -14.20 20.66
N ALA A 572 -25.48 -14.41 19.39
CA ALA A 572 -24.13 -14.59 18.88
C ALA A 572 -24.08 -14.25 17.38
N ALA A 573 -22.87 -14.06 16.87
CA ALA A 573 -22.61 -13.94 15.44
C ALA A 573 -22.95 -15.24 14.69
N VAL A 574 -23.38 -15.10 13.44
CA VAL A 574 -23.70 -16.21 12.54
C VAL A 574 -22.79 -16.15 11.33
N ASN A 575 -22.18 -17.27 10.95
CA ASN A 575 -21.48 -17.40 9.67
C ASN A 575 -22.52 -17.48 8.54
N ILE A 576 -22.55 -16.47 7.67
CA ILE A 576 -23.55 -16.33 6.61
C ILE A 576 -23.04 -16.78 5.23
N SER A 577 -21.74 -16.94 5.06
CA SER A 577 -21.12 -17.34 3.78
C SER A 577 -20.87 -18.84 3.66
N ALA A 578 -20.81 -19.60 4.76
CA ALA A 578 -20.43 -21.01 4.75
C ALA A 578 -21.32 -21.92 3.90
N ALA A 579 -22.62 -21.60 3.77
CA ALA A 579 -23.54 -22.44 3.02
C ALA A 579 -23.11 -22.56 1.54
N GLY A 580 -22.92 -23.79 1.07
CA GLY A 580 -22.48 -24.09 -0.29
C GLY A 580 -20.97 -24.04 -0.52
N LYS A 581 -20.16 -23.71 0.50
CA LYS A 581 -18.69 -23.81 0.41
C LYS A 581 -18.21 -25.23 0.66
N VAL A 582 -17.18 -25.63 -0.07
CA VAL A 582 -16.46 -26.88 0.16
C VAL A 582 -15.00 -26.54 0.43
N THR A 583 -14.50 -26.95 1.60
CA THR A 583 -13.09 -26.81 1.97
C THR A 583 -12.40 -28.16 1.91
N SER A 584 -11.14 -28.18 1.51
CA SER A 584 -10.28 -29.37 1.53
C SER A 584 -9.02 -29.05 2.32
N PRO A 585 -8.60 -29.90 3.29
CA PRO A 585 -7.31 -29.72 3.95
C PRO A 585 -6.11 -30.05 3.04
N GLY A 586 -6.37 -30.55 1.83
CA GLY A 586 -5.35 -31.00 0.89
C GLY A 586 -4.74 -32.36 1.26
N VAL A 587 -3.69 -32.71 0.53
CA VAL A 587 -2.84 -33.89 0.72
C VAL A 587 -1.39 -33.44 0.90
N PRO A 588 -0.57 -34.15 1.69
CA PRO A 588 0.81 -33.71 1.97
C PRO A 588 1.74 -33.60 0.76
N GLY A 589 1.41 -34.24 -0.37
CA GLY A 589 2.24 -34.26 -1.57
C GLY A 589 1.96 -33.14 -2.57
N ASP A 590 1.03 -32.23 -2.25
CA ASP A 590 0.66 -31.10 -3.10
C ASP A 590 0.28 -29.91 -2.23
N ALA A 591 1.16 -28.91 -2.16
CA ALA A 591 0.97 -27.70 -1.37
C ALA A 591 -0.26 -26.89 -1.79
N ARG A 592 -0.74 -27.05 -3.03
CA ARG A 592 -1.91 -26.36 -3.59
C ARG A 592 -3.20 -27.17 -3.50
N SER A 593 -3.12 -28.43 -3.08
CA SER A 593 -4.31 -29.26 -2.88
C SER A 593 -5.25 -28.82 -1.74
N PRO A 594 -4.83 -28.04 -0.72
CA PRO A 594 -5.77 -27.41 0.19
C PRO A 594 -6.64 -26.38 -0.56
N ARG A 595 -7.93 -26.38 -0.23
CA ARG A 595 -8.92 -25.48 -0.83
C ARG A 595 -9.66 -24.78 0.29
N TYR A 596 -9.48 -23.46 0.39
CA TYR A 596 -10.10 -22.64 1.42
C TYR A 596 -10.75 -21.38 0.83
N PRO A 597 -11.85 -21.53 0.05
CA PRO A 597 -12.55 -20.38 -0.52
C PRO A 597 -12.80 -19.25 0.47
N ALA A 598 -12.31 -18.06 0.17
CA ALA A 598 -12.46 -16.88 1.00
C ALA A 598 -13.72 -16.06 0.65
N SER A 599 -14.35 -15.51 1.70
CA SER A 599 -15.38 -14.48 1.60
C SER A 599 -14.91 -13.21 2.29
N LEU A 600 -14.70 -12.15 1.52
CA LEU A 600 -13.99 -10.95 1.97
C LEU A 600 -14.79 -9.66 1.73
N PHE A 601 -14.40 -8.60 2.44
CA PHE A 601 -14.90 -7.23 2.26
C PHE A 601 -16.44 -7.10 2.25
N PRO A 602 -17.13 -7.45 3.37
CA PRO A 602 -18.57 -7.32 3.42
C PRO A 602 -19.03 -5.86 3.27
N ALA A 603 -20.20 -5.68 2.66
CA ALA A 603 -20.97 -4.44 2.62
C ALA A 603 -22.41 -4.73 3.06
N VAL A 604 -23.05 -3.77 3.72
CA VAL A 604 -24.37 -3.99 4.36
C VAL A 604 -25.31 -2.83 4.08
N ALA A 605 -26.57 -3.16 3.76
CA ALA A 605 -27.66 -2.21 3.66
C ALA A 605 -28.90 -2.74 4.38
N VAL A 606 -29.68 -1.84 4.96
CA VAL A 606 -30.91 -2.16 5.68
C VAL A 606 -32.04 -1.28 5.18
N HIS A 607 -33.13 -1.91 4.73
CA HIS A 607 -34.36 -1.25 4.32
C HIS A 607 -35.42 -1.31 5.43
N ASP A 608 -36.16 -0.21 5.60
CA ASP A 608 -37.21 -0.03 6.61
C ASP A 608 -36.78 -0.39 8.05
N GLY A 609 -35.48 -0.34 8.34
CA GLY A 609 -34.91 -0.79 9.60
C GLY A 609 -35.10 -2.28 9.89
N ARG A 610 -35.49 -3.12 8.93
CA ARG A 610 -35.80 -4.53 9.22
C ARG A 610 -35.17 -5.50 8.24
N HIS A 611 -35.24 -5.19 6.96
CA HIS A 611 -34.81 -6.09 5.90
C HIS A 611 -33.35 -5.78 5.55
N ALA A 612 -32.44 -6.70 5.88
CA ALA A 612 -31.01 -6.51 5.70
C ALA A 612 -30.48 -7.37 4.56
N VAL A 613 -29.59 -6.79 3.76
CA VAL A 613 -28.78 -7.50 2.76
C VAL A 613 -27.31 -7.25 3.10
N ILE A 614 -26.52 -8.32 3.09
CA ILE A 614 -25.06 -8.25 3.20
C ILE A 614 -24.48 -8.85 1.93
N SER A 615 -23.60 -8.13 1.25
CA SER A 615 -22.85 -8.60 0.08
C SER A 615 -21.37 -8.71 0.38
N TRP A 616 -20.64 -9.59 -0.32
CA TRP A 616 -19.20 -9.79 -0.17
C TRP A 616 -18.59 -10.33 -1.47
N GLN A 617 -17.26 -10.24 -1.61
CA GLN A 617 -16.56 -10.94 -2.69
C GLN A 617 -16.22 -12.38 -2.26
N ASP A 618 -16.29 -13.32 -3.18
CA ASP A 618 -16.19 -14.75 -2.91
C ASP A 618 -15.56 -15.49 -4.09
N ASP A 619 -14.56 -16.32 -3.82
CA ASP A 619 -13.80 -17.09 -4.80
C ASP A 619 -14.26 -18.57 -4.88
N ARG A 620 -15.35 -18.99 -4.21
CA ARG A 620 -15.74 -20.41 -4.11
C ARG A 620 -16.00 -21.14 -5.43
N TYR A 621 -16.14 -20.39 -6.50
CA TYR A 621 -16.40 -20.92 -7.84
C TYR A 621 -15.13 -20.96 -8.70
N ASP A 622 -14.03 -20.41 -8.18
CA ASP A 622 -12.71 -20.58 -8.75
C ASP A 622 -12.30 -22.07 -8.68
N PRO A 623 -11.70 -22.61 -9.74
CA PRO A 623 -11.19 -23.98 -9.74
C PRO A 623 -10.10 -24.22 -8.70
N ASP A 624 -9.26 -23.22 -8.38
CA ASP A 624 -8.14 -23.28 -7.43
C ASP A 624 -8.13 -22.02 -6.53
N PRO A 625 -9.13 -21.88 -5.64
CA PRO A 625 -9.33 -20.65 -4.86
C PRO A 625 -8.13 -20.34 -3.95
N LEU A 626 -7.77 -19.05 -3.93
CA LEU A 626 -6.58 -18.44 -3.35
C LEU A 626 -5.26 -18.72 -4.11
N TRP A 627 -5.27 -19.38 -5.26
CA TRP A 627 -4.03 -19.77 -5.94
C TRP A 627 -3.98 -19.31 -7.39
N THR A 628 -2.93 -18.61 -7.81
CA THR A 628 -2.78 -18.25 -9.24
C THR A 628 -2.46 -19.48 -10.09
N GLY A 629 -3.06 -19.58 -11.28
CA GLY A 629 -2.85 -20.66 -12.24
C GLY A 629 -3.68 -21.92 -11.97
N HIS A 630 -3.35 -23.03 -12.63
CA HIS A 630 -4.06 -24.31 -12.49
C HIS A 630 -3.12 -25.46 -12.15
N THR A 631 -3.49 -26.31 -11.20
CA THR A 631 -2.89 -27.65 -11.06
C THR A 631 -3.90 -28.71 -11.55
N PRO A 632 -3.87 -29.12 -12.83
CA PRO A 632 -4.84 -30.07 -13.34
C PRO A 632 -4.66 -31.46 -12.71
N PRO A 633 -5.73 -32.27 -12.60
CA PRO A 633 -5.61 -33.69 -12.28
C PRO A 633 -4.64 -34.38 -13.25
N ALA A 634 -3.90 -35.39 -12.74
CA ALA A 634 -2.89 -36.10 -13.52
C ALA A 634 -3.44 -36.59 -14.88
N GLY A 635 -2.76 -36.21 -15.97
CA GLY A 635 -3.12 -36.58 -17.35
C GLY A 635 -4.07 -35.61 -18.06
N GLN A 636 -4.47 -34.50 -17.42
CA GLN A 636 -5.22 -33.42 -18.06
C GLN A 636 -4.30 -32.27 -18.50
N PRO A 637 -4.65 -31.53 -19.58
CA PRO A 637 -3.87 -30.37 -20.03
C PRO A 637 -3.93 -29.21 -19.03
N ALA A 638 -2.88 -28.38 -18.99
CA ALA A 638 -2.80 -27.14 -18.20
C ALA A 638 -3.73 -26.04 -18.74
N GLY A 639 -5.04 -26.24 -18.62
CA GLY A 639 -6.04 -25.25 -18.96
C GLY A 639 -7.11 -25.17 -17.88
N GLY A 640 -7.62 -23.97 -17.61
CA GLY A 640 -8.76 -23.75 -16.74
C GLY A 640 -8.51 -22.98 -15.45
N GLY A 641 -7.26 -22.70 -15.08
CA GLY A 641 -6.93 -21.85 -13.92
C GLY A 641 -7.09 -20.36 -14.21
N THR A 642 -6.96 -19.57 -13.16
CA THR A 642 -7.28 -18.14 -13.15
C THR A 642 -6.08 -17.34 -12.64
N ASP A 643 -5.92 -16.12 -13.14
CA ASP A 643 -4.89 -15.18 -12.70
C ASP A 643 -5.34 -13.73 -13.00
N PRO A 644 -5.84 -12.96 -12.01
CA PRO A 644 -6.05 -13.36 -10.61
C PRO A 644 -7.23 -14.34 -10.49
N ASP A 645 -7.53 -14.76 -9.27
CA ASP A 645 -8.73 -15.55 -8.96
C ASP A 645 -10.02 -14.97 -9.54
N ASN A 646 -10.92 -15.87 -9.96
CA ASN A 646 -12.29 -15.57 -10.33
C ASN A 646 -13.14 -15.28 -9.08
N TRP A 647 -12.95 -14.07 -8.57
CA TRP A 647 -13.79 -13.49 -7.55
C TRP A 647 -15.18 -13.17 -8.11
N GLN A 648 -16.22 -13.49 -7.34
CA GLN A 648 -17.61 -13.15 -7.63
C GLN A 648 -18.25 -12.41 -6.47
N VAL A 649 -19.30 -11.64 -6.75
CA VAL A 649 -20.09 -11.00 -5.68
C VAL A 649 -21.25 -11.90 -5.28
N LEU A 650 -21.36 -12.18 -3.98
CA LEU A 650 -22.48 -12.90 -3.38
C LEU A 650 -23.21 -12.00 -2.38
N ALA A 651 -24.44 -12.37 -2.05
CA ALA A 651 -25.22 -11.72 -1.01
C ALA A 651 -26.04 -12.72 -0.17
N SER A 652 -26.34 -12.36 1.07
CA SER A 652 -27.32 -13.05 1.93
C SER A 652 -28.32 -12.05 2.49
N VAL A 653 -29.55 -12.54 2.69
CA VAL A 653 -30.71 -11.74 3.07
C VAL A 653 -31.21 -12.15 4.44
N ARG A 654 -31.57 -11.15 5.26
CA ARG A 654 -32.34 -11.34 6.49
C ARG A 654 -33.61 -10.49 6.43
N LYS A 655 -34.75 -11.17 6.40
CA LYS A 655 -36.07 -10.52 6.23
C LYS A 655 -36.48 -9.60 7.38
N ALA A 656 -36.05 -9.91 8.61
CA ALA A 656 -36.34 -9.13 9.81
C ALA A 656 -35.39 -9.50 10.96
N PRO A 657 -35.23 -8.63 11.96
CA PRO A 657 -34.57 -8.99 13.22
C PRO A 657 -35.19 -10.24 13.85
N GLY A 658 -34.37 -11.11 14.43
CA GLY A 658 -34.80 -12.39 15.00
C GLY A 658 -35.11 -13.50 13.99
N ARG A 659 -35.16 -13.22 12.68
CA ARG A 659 -35.20 -14.26 11.63
C ARG A 659 -33.79 -14.74 11.28
N ALA A 660 -33.70 -15.94 10.71
CA ALA A 660 -32.45 -16.49 10.20
C ALA A 660 -32.02 -15.79 8.89
N TRP A 661 -30.73 -15.86 8.59
CA TRP A 661 -30.18 -15.49 7.30
C TRP A 661 -30.54 -16.55 6.24
N GLY A 662 -30.77 -16.10 5.01
CA GLY A 662 -30.92 -16.98 3.85
C GLY A 662 -29.57 -17.54 3.38
N ASN A 663 -29.63 -18.57 2.53
CA ASN A 663 -28.42 -19.04 1.84
C ASN A 663 -27.87 -17.95 0.90
N PRO A 664 -26.56 -17.92 0.64
CA PRO A 664 -25.97 -17.01 -0.32
C PRO A 664 -26.58 -17.12 -1.72
N VAL A 665 -26.76 -15.98 -2.38
CA VAL A 665 -27.15 -15.85 -3.78
C VAL A 665 -26.07 -15.11 -4.55
N GLN A 666 -25.87 -15.44 -5.83
CA GLN A 666 -24.91 -14.75 -6.70
C GLN A 666 -25.48 -13.41 -7.17
N VAL A 667 -24.66 -12.36 -7.09
CA VAL A 667 -24.95 -11.01 -7.59
C VAL A 667 -24.37 -10.83 -9.00
N SER A 668 -23.09 -11.13 -9.21
CA SER A 668 -22.43 -10.88 -10.50
C SER A 668 -22.38 -12.07 -11.45
N LYS A 669 -22.38 -13.32 -10.92
CA LYS A 669 -22.47 -14.59 -11.67
C LYS A 669 -21.59 -14.61 -12.95
N VAL A 670 -20.28 -14.51 -12.77
CA VAL A 670 -19.27 -14.49 -13.85
C VAL A 670 -18.34 -15.70 -13.78
N GLY A 671 -17.70 -16.06 -14.89
CA GLY A 671 -16.75 -17.18 -14.97
C GLY A 671 -15.37 -16.80 -15.50
N ASP A 672 -15.22 -15.56 -15.94
CA ASP A 672 -14.16 -15.07 -16.84
C ASP A 672 -13.53 -13.77 -16.34
N ARG A 673 -13.82 -13.39 -15.09
CA ARG A 673 -13.48 -12.09 -14.51
C ARG A 673 -13.28 -12.17 -13.02
N SER A 674 -12.62 -11.16 -12.49
CA SER A 674 -12.40 -10.96 -11.06
C SER A 674 -13.27 -9.80 -10.57
N ASP A 675 -14.39 -10.11 -9.91
CA ASP A 675 -15.34 -9.14 -9.37
C ASP A 675 -15.14 -8.97 -7.85
N ARG A 676 -14.73 -7.76 -7.42
CA ARG A 676 -14.24 -7.50 -6.06
C ARG A 676 -14.87 -6.25 -5.42
N HIS A 677 -14.62 -6.09 -4.13
CA HIS A 677 -14.92 -4.89 -3.33
C HIS A 677 -16.34 -4.35 -3.49
N PRO A 678 -17.38 -5.14 -3.18
CA PRO A 678 -18.74 -4.70 -3.39
C PRO A 678 -19.12 -3.51 -2.48
N GLY A 679 -19.85 -2.57 -3.04
CA GLY A 679 -20.65 -1.57 -2.32
C GLY A 679 -22.13 -1.93 -2.41
N LEU A 680 -22.92 -1.55 -1.41
CA LEU A 680 -24.33 -1.88 -1.33
C LEU A 680 -25.12 -0.71 -0.74
N THR A 681 -26.25 -0.38 -1.35
CA THR A 681 -27.24 0.54 -0.79
C THR A 681 -28.66 0.07 -1.10
N VAL A 682 -29.65 0.77 -0.57
CA VAL A 682 -31.06 0.53 -0.89
C VAL A 682 -31.75 1.86 -1.16
N ASP A 683 -32.49 1.91 -2.26
CA ASP A 683 -33.31 3.04 -2.68
C ASP A 683 -34.54 3.18 -1.75
N GLU A 684 -35.20 4.33 -1.79
CA GLU A 684 -36.40 4.63 -1.01
C GLU A 684 -37.56 3.69 -1.35
N ASP A 685 -37.62 3.16 -2.58
CA ASP A 685 -38.64 2.21 -3.03
C ASP A 685 -38.37 0.76 -2.59
N GLY A 686 -37.24 0.51 -1.91
CA GLY A 686 -36.81 -0.81 -1.44
C GLY A 686 -35.95 -1.60 -2.43
N THR A 687 -35.60 -1.02 -3.58
CA THR A 687 -34.67 -1.62 -4.54
C THR A 687 -33.25 -1.59 -4.00
N PHE A 688 -32.65 -2.77 -3.79
CA PHE A 688 -31.24 -2.87 -3.45
C PHE A 688 -30.37 -2.65 -4.69
N VAL A 689 -29.27 -1.92 -4.52
CA VAL A 689 -28.28 -1.66 -5.57
C VAL A 689 -26.92 -2.09 -5.07
N ALA A 690 -26.28 -3.01 -5.79
CA ALA A 690 -24.91 -3.44 -5.57
C ALA A 690 -24.01 -2.87 -6.66
N ILE A 691 -22.81 -2.43 -6.30
CA ILE A 691 -21.74 -2.01 -7.22
C ILE A 691 -20.47 -2.78 -6.89
N TRP A 692 -19.63 -3.09 -7.86
CA TRP A 692 -18.35 -3.77 -7.66
C TRP A 692 -17.36 -3.38 -8.75
N GLU A 693 -16.08 -3.54 -8.45
CA GLU A 693 -15.02 -3.47 -9.46
C GLU A 693 -14.89 -4.82 -10.18
N SER A 694 -14.52 -4.79 -11.45
CA SER A 694 -14.48 -5.96 -12.32
C SER A 694 -13.29 -5.91 -13.27
N GLY A 695 -12.37 -6.86 -13.16
CA GLY A 695 -11.22 -7.04 -14.06
C GLY A 695 -11.37 -8.26 -14.96
N ALA A 696 -10.64 -8.31 -16.07
CA ALA A 696 -10.40 -9.60 -16.75
C ALA A 696 -9.55 -10.51 -15.83
N LEU A 697 -9.54 -11.82 -16.08
CA LEU A 697 -8.57 -12.74 -15.47
C LEU A 697 -7.19 -12.52 -16.13
N GLN A 698 -6.65 -11.33 -15.90
CA GLN A 698 -5.33 -10.88 -16.32
C GLN A 698 -4.82 -9.93 -15.22
N SER A 699 -3.85 -10.39 -14.43
CA SER A 699 -3.37 -9.70 -13.23
C SER A 699 -2.55 -8.43 -13.47
N SER A 700 -2.13 -8.18 -14.71
CA SER A 700 -1.37 -6.97 -15.08
C SER A 700 -1.72 -6.44 -16.47
N GLY A 701 -1.52 -5.14 -16.67
CA GLY A 701 -1.78 -4.48 -17.95
C GLY A 701 -3.26 -4.50 -18.36
N ALA A 702 -4.18 -4.60 -17.41
CA ALA A 702 -5.63 -4.69 -17.66
C ALA A 702 -6.41 -3.73 -16.76
N ASN A 703 -7.28 -2.92 -17.38
CA ASN A 703 -8.05 -1.92 -16.65
C ASN A 703 -9.23 -2.53 -15.88
N LEU A 704 -9.43 -2.06 -14.64
CA LEU A 704 -10.63 -2.33 -13.86
C LEU A 704 -11.76 -1.38 -14.26
N GLN A 705 -12.98 -1.91 -14.33
CA GLN A 705 -14.20 -1.13 -14.55
C GLN A 705 -15.19 -1.35 -13.39
N LEU A 706 -16.15 -0.45 -13.24
CA LEU A 706 -17.26 -0.63 -12.29
C LEU A 706 -18.47 -1.24 -12.97
N ARG A 707 -19.08 -2.20 -12.27
CA ARG A 707 -20.34 -2.84 -12.63
C ARG A 707 -21.33 -2.72 -11.50
N ALA A 708 -22.60 -2.66 -11.82
CA ALA A 708 -23.69 -2.60 -10.85
C ALA A 708 -24.83 -3.55 -11.21
N GLY A 709 -25.58 -3.98 -10.21
CA GLY A 709 -26.78 -4.81 -10.34
C GLY A 709 -27.83 -4.38 -9.33
N ARG A 710 -29.10 -4.69 -9.63
CA ARG A 710 -30.25 -4.25 -8.83
C ARG A 710 -31.09 -5.43 -8.39
N SER A 711 -31.79 -5.29 -7.26
CA SER A 711 -32.71 -6.30 -6.75
C SER A 711 -33.98 -5.65 -6.22
N THR A 712 -35.12 -6.01 -6.81
CA THR A 712 -36.46 -5.51 -6.46
C THR A 712 -37.26 -6.49 -5.61
N ASP A 713 -36.69 -7.66 -5.28
CA ASP A 713 -37.31 -8.71 -4.47
C ASP A 713 -36.65 -8.87 -3.09
N GLY A 714 -35.97 -7.82 -2.63
CA GLY A 714 -35.29 -7.79 -1.34
C GLY A 714 -33.96 -8.54 -1.32
N GLY A 715 -33.19 -8.51 -2.41
CA GLY A 715 -31.86 -9.10 -2.49
C GLY A 715 -31.84 -10.60 -2.81
N LEU A 716 -32.98 -11.19 -3.22
CA LEU A 716 -33.07 -12.62 -3.51
C LEU A 716 -32.64 -12.94 -4.94
N THR A 717 -32.90 -12.04 -5.88
CA THR A 717 -32.43 -12.11 -7.26
C THR A 717 -31.87 -10.76 -7.72
N TRP A 718 -30.93 -10.81 -8.67
CA TRP A 718 -30.21 -9.64 -9.17
C TRP A 718 -30.33 -9.54 -10.69
N THR A 719 -30.41 -8.30 -11.19
CA THR A 719 -30.40 -8.02 -12.63
C THR A 719 -29.05 -8.39 -13.26
N ALA A 720 -29.01 -8.44 -14.59
CA ALA A 720 -27.74 -8.39 -15.32
C ALA A 720 -26.97 -7.10 -14.96
N PHE A 721 -25.65 -7.13 -15.15
CA PHE A 721 -24.80 -6.00 -14.80
C PHE A 721 -25.01 -4.81 -15.75
N GLU A 722 -24.82 -3.62 -15.21
CA GLU A 722 -24.70 -2.35 -15.92
C GLU A 722 -23.32 -1.77 -15.64
N ASN A 723 -22.68 -1.14 -16.63
CA ASN A 723 -21.42 -0.43 -16.39
C ASN A 723 -21.67 0.93 -15.72
N VAL A 724 -20.79 1.34 -14.82
CA VAL A 724 -20.86 2.64 -14.13
C VAL A 724 -19.65 3.48 -14.51
N GLY A 725 -19.89 4.61 -15.18
CA GLY A 725 -18.84 5.58 -15.50
C GLY A 725 -17.70 5.04 -16.37
N LEU A 726 -17.95 4.05 -17.24
CA LEU A 726 -16.92 3.35 -18.03
C LEU A 726 -15.99 4.31 -18.80
N ASP A 727 -14.70 4.05 -18.68
CA ASP A 727 -13.65 4.65 -19.51
C ASP A 727 -12.65 3.53 -19.87
N ALA A 728 -12.37 3.34 -21.16
CA ALA A 728 -11.54 2.24 -21.61
C ALA A 728 -10.05 2.44 -21.27
N ASP A 729 -9.63 3.69 -21.08
CA ASP A 729 -8.25 4.10 -20.86
C ASP A 729 -7.95 4.37 -19.37
N ALA A 730 -8.85 3.95 -18.47
CA ALA A 730 -8.71 4.20 -17.05
C ALA A 730 -9.13 3.02 -16.19
N MET A 731 -8.61 3.02 -14.97
CA MET A 731 -8.98 2.10 -13.91
C MET A 731 -9.94 2.78 -12.95
N SER A 732 -10.99 2.07 -12.53
CA SER A 732 -11.91 2.52 -11.49
C SER A 732 -11.88 1.57 -10.29
N GLN A 733 -11.79 2.10 -9.07
CA GLN A 733 -11.62 1.30 -7.85
C GLN A 733 -12.45 1.81 -6.66
N ARG A 734 -12.72 0.88 -5.72
CA ARG A 734 -13.31 1.14 -4.38
C ARG A 734 -14.58 1.97 -4.39
N ALA A 735 -15.53 1.60 -5.23
CA ALA A 735 -16.81 2.28 -5.29
C ALA A 735 -17.59 2.18 -3.96
N LYS A 736 -18.25 3.28 -3.57
CA LYS A 736 -19.21 3.35 -2.47
C LYS A 736 -20.53 3.89 -2.97
N LEU A 737 -21.61 3.36 -2.39
CA LEU A 737 -22.98 3.78 -2.68
C LEU A 737 -23.58 4.50 -1.48
N GLY A 738 -24.46 5.46 -1.76
CA GLY A 738 -25.27 6.13 -0.76
C GLY A 738 -26.52 6.71 -1.41
N VAL A 739 -27.46 7.11 -0.56
CA VAL A 739 -28.66 7.83 -0.98
C VAL A 739 -28.52 9.29 -0.58
N ASP A 740 -28.69 10.17 -1.56
CA ASP A 740 -28.67 11.62 -1.36
C ASP A 740 -29.90 12.11 -0.59
N PRO A 741 -29.90 13.34 -0.05
CA PRO A 741 -31.04 13.86 0.70
C PRO A 741 -32.36 13.93 -0.07
N ASP A 742 -32.31 13.91 -1.40
CA ASP A 742 -33.47 13.93 -2.30
C ASP A 742 -33.95 12.53 -2.73
N GLY A 743 -33.36 11.47 -2.20
CA GLY A 743 -33.68 10.08 -2.52
C GLY A 743 -32.84 9.50 -3.65
N THR A 744 -31.98 10.28 -4.32
CA THR A 744 -31.18 9.78 -5.45
C THR A 744 -30.11 8.81 -4.99
N VAL A 745 -30.07 7.61 -5.57
CA VAL A 745 -28.94 6.66 -5.39
C VAL A 745 -27.71 7.19 -6.14
N ARG A 746 -26.58 7.24 -5.44
CA ARG A 746 -25.32 7.77 -5.95
C ARG A 746 -24.15 6.83 -5.69
N ALA A 747 -23.25 6.75 -6.66
CA ALA A 747 -21.93 6.14 -6.54
C ALA A 747 -20.84 7.20 -6.43
N VAL A 748 -19.79 6.90 -5.66
CA VAL A 748 -18.48 7.56 -5.70
C VAL A 748 -17.37 6.52 -5.76
N TRP A 749 -16.30 6.81 -6.50
CA TRP A 749 -15.13 5.93 -6.65
C TRP A 749 -13.89 6.77 -6.92
N TYR A 750 -12.71 6.16 -6.91
CA TYR A 750 -11.51 6.81 -7.43
C TYR A 750 -11.05 6.17 -8.74
N ASP A 751 -10.50 7.00 -9.62
CA ASP A 751 -10.25 6.64 -11.01
C ASP A 751 -9.01 7.33 -11.59
N SER A 752 -8.37 6.69 -12.58
CA SER A 752 -7.10 7.12 -13.17
C SER A 752 -7.21 7.87 -14.51
N ARG A 753 -8.43 8.24 -14.95
CA ARG A 753 -8.70 8.94 -16.24
C ARG A 753 -8.21 10.38 -16.31
N SER A 754 -7.73 10.93 -15.20
CA SER A 754 -7.24 12.30 -15.16
C SER A 754 -6.01 12.49 -16.07
N THR A 755 -5.91 13.66 -16.70
CA THR A 755 -4.77 13.98 -17.56
C THR A 755 -3.46 14.15 -16.80
N ASP A 756 -3.52 14.38 -15.48
CA ASP A 756 -2.36 14.47 -14.59
C ASP A 756 -1.94 13.11 -13.98
N TRP A 757 -2.54 12.02 -14.49
CA TRP A 757 -2.34 10.61 -14.14
C TRP A 757 -2.78 10.21 -12.73
N ARG A 758 -3.05 11.15 -11.83
CA ARG A 758 -3.35 10.89 -10.42
C ARG A 758 -4.75 10.34 -10.26
N TRP A 759 -4.93 9.52 -9.23
CA TRP A 759 -6.25 9.06 -8.83
C TRP A 759 -7.12 10.25 -8.41
N LYS A 760 -8.32 10.39 -8.98
CA LYS A 760 -9.31 11.41 -8.60
C LYS A 760 -10.62 10.75 -8.20
N ILE A 761 -11.39 11.42 -7.36
CA ILE A 761 -12.74 11.02 -7.00
C ILE A 761 -13.70 11.40 -8.12
N PHE A 762 -14.55 10.46 -8.53
CA PHE A 762 -15.64 10.65 -9.48
C PHE A 762 -16.98 10.24 -8.86
N THR A 763 -18.07 10.69 -9.46
CA THR A 763 -19.43 10.35 -9.06
C THR A 763 -20.36 10.13 -10.25
N ALA A 764 -21.39 9.31 -10.05
CA ALA A 764 -22.52 9.12 -10.96
C ALA A 764 -23.79 8.87 -10.13
N THR A 765 -24.95 9.26 -10.66
CA THR A 765 -26.26 9.04 -10.05
C THR A 765 -27.05 8.00 -10.84
N LEU A 766 -27.90 7.25 -10.16
CA LEU A 766 -28.76 6.24 -10.76
C LEU A 766 -30.18 6.78 -10.94
N ASP A 767 -30.66 6.80 -12.17
CA ASP A 767 -32.08 6.99 -12.49
C ASP A 767 -32.69 5.61 -12.78
N GLY A 768 -33.76 5.27 -12.06
CA GLY A 768 -34.41 3.96 -12.15
C GLY A 768 -34.78 3.56 -13.58
N ALA A 769 -35.18 4.51 -14.42
CA ALA A 769 -35.61 4.27 -15.80
C ALA A 769 -34.50 4.47 -16.84
N LYS A 770 -33.53 5.36 -16.59
CA LYS A 770 -32.49 5.73 -17.56
C LYS A 770 -31.13 5.07 -17.32
N GLY A 771 -30.91 4.49 -16.14
CA GLY A 771 -29.61 3.94 -15.75
C GLY A 771 -28.70 4.98 -15.10
N TRP A 772 -27.40 4.66 -15.09
CA TRP A 772 -26.37 5.53 -14.53
C TRP A 772 -26.12 6.77 -15.40
N SER A 773 -25.94 7.92 -14.75
CA SER A 773 -25.41 9.12 -15.40
C SER A 773 -23.97 8.94 -15.86
N GLU A 774 -23.51 9.85 -16.70
CA GLU A 774 -22.08 10.01 -16.98
C GLU A 774 -21.28 10.30 -15.69
N ALA A 775 -20.01 9.91 -15.70
CA ALA A 775 -19.09 10.18 -14.60
C ALA A 775 -18.74 11.68 -14.53
N THR A 776 -18.79 12.23 -13.32
CA THR A 776 -18.39 13.62 -13.04
C THR A 776 -17.24 13.64 -12.04
N GLN A 777 -16.16 14.37 -12.34
CA GLN A 777 -15.04 14.53 -11.43
C GLN A 777 -15.42 15.41 -10.22
N VAL A 778 -15.02 14.97 -9.03
CA VAL A 778 -15.34 15.61 -7.74
C VAL A 778 -14.12 16.29 -7.13
N SER A 779 -12.94 15.67 -7.24
CA SER A 779 -11.69 16.17 -6.66
C SER A 779 -10.70 16.61 -7.73
N HIS A 780 -9.87 17.60 -7.43
CA HIS A 780 -8.86 18.11 -8.37
C HIS A 780 -7.44 17.96 -7.81
N ARG A 781 -7.12 18.66 -6.71
CA ARG A 781 -5.75 18.67 -6.18
C ARG A 781 -5.34 17.33 -5.57
N GLY A 782 -4.10 16.92 -5.81
CA GLY A 782 -3.47 15.72 -5.23
C GLY A 782 -3.90 14.41 -5.87
N ASN A 783 -3.33 13.31 -5.36
CA ASN A 783 -3.83 11.96 -5.45
C ASN A 783 -4.98 11.81 -4.44
N ASN A 784 -6.13 11.29 -4.88
CA ASN A 784 -7.35 11.20 -4.06
C ASN A 784 -7.95 9.79 -4.18
N THR A 785 -8.09 9.11 -3.04
CA THR A 785 -8.40 7.68 -2.98
C THR A 785 -9.32 7.37 -1.79
N TRP A 786 -9.79 6.12 -1.70
CA TRP A 786 -10.58 5.61 -0.57
C TRP A 786 -11.79 6.47 -0.18
N PRO A 787 -12.71 6.80 -1.12
CA PRO A 787 -13.86 7.61 -0.80
C PRO A 787 -14.87 6.86 0.08
N ALA A 788 -15.60 7.61 0.90
CA ALA A 788 -16.85 7.18 1.52
C ALA A 788 -17.92 8.27 1.31
N LEU A 789 -19.19 7.87 1.26
CA LEU A 789 -20.32 8.73 0.94
C LEU A 789 -21.47 8.49 1.91
N HIS A 790 -22.06 9.57 2.40
CA HIS A 790 -23.37 9.51 3.06
C HIS A 790 -24.11 10.83 2.88
N ARG A 791 -25.34 10.77 2.34
CA ARG A 791 -26.24 11.92 2.15
C ARG A 791 -25.56 13.11 1.45
N GLY A 792 -24.94 12.88 0.30
CA GLY A 792 -24.24 13.90 -0.49
C GLY A 792 -22.92 14.41 0.10
N VAL A 793 -22.48 13.93 1.27
CA VAL A 793 -21.16 14.25 1.83
C VAL A 793 -20.17 13.16 1.45
N VAL A 794 -19.08 13.55 0.79
CA VAL A 794 -17.99 12.65 0.43
C VAL A 794 -16.78 12.96 1.31
N VAL A 795 -16.16 11.94 1.88
CA VAL A 795 -14.85 12.01 2.51
C VAL A 795 -13.89 11.12 1.74
N PHE A 796 -12.62 11.50 1.66
CA PHE A 796 -11.60 10.73 0.93
C PHE A 796 -10.20 11.04 1.45
N THR A 797 -9.27 10.11 1.21
CA THR A 797 -7.84 10.26 1.52
C THR A 797 -7.15 11.05 0.41
N SER A 798 -6.24 11.97 0.75
CA SER A 798 -5.44 12.69 -0.23
C SER A 798 -4.06 13.09 0.27
N ASP A 799 -3.10 13.05 -0.66
CA ASP A 799 -1.71 13.50 -0.47
C ASP A 799 -1.52 15.00 -0.74
N ARG A 800 -2.58 15.77 -1.01
CA ARG A 800 -2.47 17.16 -1.50
C ARG A 800 -1.72 18.14 -0.60
N GLY A 801 -1.54 17.77 0.68
CA GLY A 801 -0.74 18.48 1.66
C GLY A 801 0.76 18.20 1.56
N ALA A 802 1.15 17.12 0.87
CA ALA A 802 2.53 16.77 0.60
C ALA A 802 3.26 17.91 -0.10
N THR A 803 4.49 18.10 0.33
CA THR A 803 5.38 19.18 -0.10
C THR A 803 6.45 18.69 -1.07
N ARG A 804 6.59 17.37 -1.24
CA ARG A 804 7.58 16.70 -2.09
C ARG A 804 6.97 15.46 -2.74
N THR A 805 7.55 15.03 -3.86
CA THR A 805 7.13 13.81 -4.59
C THR A 805 7.76 12.52 -4.06
N GLN A 806 8.67 12.63 -3.09
CA GLN A 806 9.39 11.52 -2.46
C GLN A 806 9.59 11.84 -0.99
N ARG A 807 9.67 10.82 -0.13
CA ARG A 807 9.92 10.95 1.32
C ARG A 807 8.93 11.88 2.04
N ASP A 808 7.71 12.00 1.54
CA ASP A 808 6.63 12.73 2.20
C ASP A 808 5.44 11.79 2.36
N GLU A 809 5.25 11.33 3.59
CA GLU A 809 4.23 10.32 3.94
C GLU A 809 2.84 10.94 4.13
N THR A 810 2.66 12.23 3.81
CA THR A 810 1.40 12.95 4.04
C THR A 810 0.25 12.25 3.31
N GLN A 811 -0.68 11.70 4.09
CA GLN A 811 -2.03 11.37 3.67
C GLN A 811 -2.98 12.02 4.68
N GLN A 812 -4.02 12.71 4.20
CA GLN A 812 -4.98 13.40 5.04
C GLN A 812 -6.41 13.13 4.56
N ILE A 813 -7.40 13.29 5.44
CA ILE A 813 -8.81 13.16 5.08
C ILE A 813 -9.38 14.53 4.73
N PHE A 814 -9.94 14.61 3.53
CA PHE A 814 -10.69 15.77 3.06
C PHE A 814 -12.16 15.44 2.91
N ARG A 815 -13.01 16.46 2.97
CA ARG A 815 -14.44 16.33 2.66
C ARG A 815 -14.87 17.28 1.56
N THR A 816 -15.90 16.88 0.84
CA THR A 816 -16.64 17.77 -0.06
C THR A 816 -18.13 17.44 0.01
N LYS A 817 -18.97 18.38 -0.43
CA LYS A 817 -20.42 18.20 -0.54
C LYS A 817 -20.78 18.21 -2.02
N LEU A 818 -21.51 17.19 -2.44
CA LEU A 818 -22.09 17.11 -3.77
C LEU A 818 -23.37 17.93 -3.81
N VAL A 819 -23.65 18.51 -4.98
CA VAL A 819 -24.83 19.33 -5.25
C VAL A 819 -25.90 18.49 -5.90
#